data_AF-A0A6M0T1I5-F1
#
_entry.id   AF-A0A6M0T1I5-F1
#
_cell.length_a   1.000
_cell.length_b   1.000
_cell.length_c   1.000
_cell.angle_alpha   90.00
_cell.angle_beta   90.00
_cell.angle_gamma   90.00
#
_symmetry.space_group_name_H-M   'P 1'
#
loop_
_entity.id
_entity.type
_entity.pdbx_description
1 polymer ?
#
loop_
_entity_poly.entity_id
_entity_poly.type
_entity_poly.pdbx_seq_one_letter_code
_entity_poly.pdbx_strand_id
1 'polypeptide(L)'
;MLSKKTKKLITSAILSLTISLSFLGTSITAKAFDRTKAVYELKNARTYEYTWSYDISINRDVDYARGEIYLGSISSTAHQLDTTPFRVTMNGEPLKIFNSTKNSLGEKEKELLDKEIDNSYNKNKTFGIWQQELDGNFRLYVYVINATSGFNKTLKITKEFISGDLDYGLYNKDTKEFSDKLKEVLNSPYDTSNLLQIHKYDIDPRDGTTKIPYHEKEIIDETKRVTKDCTNDMERVQAIYKFVVKHMEYVEDPAYRNKGALSALKSGKGVCEDYASLFIAMCREVNIPARYVHGLTGATGNHGWAEFYLPYYGWIIAEPTASSLKTANEETLQRAMMAFIGTYDIKKEDLIPSHSVAGYNNNEDRYNAIFDRMKVTNPNRIITIKGEPIKSVVYNQPFSNYQERIDSVNKLLEIAKNTEKEEDIKEARELAQTLIDSEERETILKQLDYIGKSDELKSQIGALVVDLENSDTINTNKFEELKEILNNAPEEIVEEFKTPYSKIAKRYEIENLIKETEGNLTEENLDKLSNLLDNANIEDKYKLSYTSKYDKLLNDYTKKVEEQEQTEYAAKLQAATKAVEKAENSKNQADLDNARGLANSLKTTDKSNLNTRLDKVQKDIDDKKTEEEKQAEYEAKLQTATKAVEKAENSKNQTDVDNARGLANSLKEIDKSNLNARLDKVQKNIDDKKTEEEKQAEYEAKVQTATKAVEKAEKTTIYEDYISATRLVSELRDSEIQTQLWDRLREVKVDIGRKGEATELVKLAEEDNTETNYNRALESINRLRDNELKKDLLNRLNKVKSNIDNNNTKKEEANKLVAQAEKDNEEETYNKALTAVQSLEDDQLKKELLARLNNVKAIISKKEDVTKLVEQAEKDNKEETYNKAVTAVNTLEDSQTKKDLLNRLDKVKVNIDKIKTNEAIQLVEYAEKYPSISTYNNAKDAVNSINDSNTKTELLNRLKNIEIKIEELDEKTKTHQFIDYVDNLVREAEKLCSEDSYKKALEQAQKIEDVQSRKVYINRLNEVKNNIDINKEIEVSPITTELNKLEYIVNTINTVNKNDILAIKEKINDLKDTKERQDLIDKLNNIEMKYNKLINNPNS
;
A
#
# COMPACT_ATOMS: atom_id res chain seq x y z
N MET A 1 9.33 -28.18 -26.47
CA MET A 1 9.44 -28.57 -27.90
C MET A 1 8.15 -29.23 -28.34
N LEU A 2 7.25 -28.49 -29.00
CA LEU A 2 5.98 -29.07 -29.50
C LEU A 2 6.24 -29.96 -30.74
N SER A 3 5.57 -31.12 -30.78
CA SER A 3 5.87 -32.22 -31.71
C SER A 3 5.70 -31.84 -33.20
N LYS A 4 6.45 -32.52 -34.08
CA LYS A 4 6.33 -32.41 -35.56
C LYS A 4 4.89 -32.60 -36.07
N LYS A 5 4.02 -33.28 -35.31
CA LYS A 5 2.60 -33.51 -35.65
C LYS A 5 1.77 -32.23 -35.51
N THR A 6 2.07 -31.40 -34.51
CA THR A 6 1.41 -30.11 -34.26
C THR A 6 1.78 -29.05 -35.31
N LYS A 7 3.06 -29.00 -35.72
CA LYS A 7 3.49 -28.16 -36.86
C LYS A 7 2.77 -28.53 -38.16
N LYS A 8 2.56 -29.83 -38.42
CA LYS A 8 1.81 -30.29 -39.60
C LYS A 8 0.34 -29.89 -39.53
N LEU A 9 -0.33 -30.03 -38.38
CA LEU A 9 -1.73 -29.65 -38.21
C LEU A 9 -1.98 -28.14 -38.40
N ILE A 10 -1.07 -27.29 -37.89
CA ILE A 10 -1.12 -25.83 -38.08
C ILE A 10 -0.92 -25.46 -39.56
N THR A 11 -0.07 -26.19 -40.27
CA THR A 11 0.13 -25.97 -41.72
C THR A 11 -1.09 -26.44 -42.53
N SER A 12 -1.78 -27.49 -42.09
CA SER A 12 -2.98 -28.02 -42.75
C SER A 12 -4.24 -27.16 -42.55
N ALA A 13 -4.36 -26.47 -41.41
CA ALA A 13 -5.56 -25.69 -41.09
C ALA A 13 -5.61 -24.31 -41.78
N ILE A 14 -4.49 -23.83 -42.34
CA ILE A 14 -4.37 -22.44 -42.83
C ILE A 14 -4.53 -22.29 -44.35
N LEU A 15 -4.60 -23.34 -45.19
CA LEU A 15 -4.72 -23.12 -46.63
C LEU A 15 -5.79 -23.97 -47.32
N SER A 16 -6.96 -23.36 -47.51
CA SER A 16 -7.67 -23.42 -48.79
C SER A 16 -7.59 -22.05 -49.47
N LEU A 17 -6.38 -21.62 -49.83
CA LEU A 17 -6.18 -20.40 -50.61
C LEU A 17 -6.50 -20.71 -52.09
N THR A 18 -7.76 -20.53 -52.49
CA THR A 18 -8.15 -20.67 -53.90
C THR A 18 -7.87 -19.35 -54.60
N ILE A 19 -6.77 -19.28 -55.35
CA ILE A 19 -6.40 -18.09 -56.13
C ILE A 19 -7.10 -18.16 -57.49
N SER A 20 -8.10 -17.31 -57.73
CA SER A 20 -8.69 -17.10 -59.07
C SER A 20 -8.24 -15.76 -59.63
N LEU A 21 -7.09 -15.74 -60.30
CA LEU A 21 -6.56 -14.53 -60.93
C LEU A 21 -7.11 -14.40 -62.35
N SER A 22 -8.11 -13.53 -62.55
CA SER A 22 -8.56 -13.09 -63.87
C SER A 22 -8.02 -11.70 -64.17
N PHE A 23 -6.72 -11.60 -64.45
CA PHE A 23 -6.20 -10.43 -65.14
C PHE A 23 -6.53 -10.58 -66.62
N LEU A 24 -7.20 -9.62 -67.23
CA LEU A 24 -7.39 -9.58 -68.67
C LEU A 24 -6.00 -9.46 -69.34
N GLY A 25 -5.43 -10.63 -69.65
CA GLY A 25 -4.27 -10.98 -70.48
C GLY A 25 -2.86 -10.51 -70.08
N THR A 26 -2.41 -10.81 -68.87
CA THR A 26 -0.98 -10.78 -68.51
C THR A 26 -0.61 -11.97 -67.62
N SER A 27 0.58 -12.54 -67.82
CA SER A 27 1.09 -13.70 -67.06
C SER A 27 1.60 -13.28 -65.68
N ILE A 28 1.02 -13.83 -64.61
CA ILE A 28 1.50 -13.66 -63.23
C ILE A 28 2.24 -14.91 -62.82
N THR A 29 3.48 -14.76 -62.36
CA THR A 29 4.28 -15.86 -61.80
C THR A 29 4.22 -15.76 -60.27
N ALA A 30 3.28 -16.48 -59.64
CA ALA A 30 3.20 -16.52 -58.18
C ALA A 30 4.22 -17.50 -57.60
N LYS A 31 5.28 -17.00 -56.94
CA LYS A 31 6.13 -17.78 -56.03
C LYS A 31 5.74 -17.47 -54.58
N ALA A 32 4.79 -18.22 -54.03
CA ALA A 32 4.42 -18.10 -52.63
C ALA A 32 5.57 -18.64 -51.74
N PHE A 33 6.41 -17.74 -51.23
CA PHE A 33 7.34 -18.07 -50.16
C PHE A 33 6.68 -17.81 -48.82
N ASP A 34 6.14 -18.86 -48.20
CA ASP A 34 5.57 -18.80 -46.86
C ASP A 34 6.72 -18.82 -45.84
N ARG A 35 7.09 -17.65 -45.31
CA ARG A 35 8.07 -17.56 -44.21
C ARG A 35 7.32 -17.18 -42.94
N THR A 36 7.16 -18.15 -42.05
CA THR A 36 6.74 -17.91 -40.67
C THR A 36 7.96 -17.54 -39.83
N LYS A 37 7.97 -16.35 -39.22
CA LYS A 37 9.02 -15.92 -38.29
C LYS A 37 8.42 -15.68 -36.91
N ALA A 38 9.03 -16.24 -35.87
CA ALA A 38 8.71 -15.87 -34.49
C ALA A 38 9.24 -14.46 -34.25
N VAL A 39 8.35 -13.54 -33.88
CA VAL A 39 8.68 -12.12 -33.73
C VAL A 39 9.10 -11.82 -32.29
N TYR A 40 8.38 -12.38 -31.31
CA TYR A 40 8.65 -12.24 -29.87
C TYR A 40 8.21 -13.51 -29.11
N GLU A 41 8.91 -13.87 -28.02
CA GLU A 41 8.55 -14.97 -27.11
C GLU A 41 8.15 -14.40 -25.73
N LEU A 42 6.93 -14.72 -25.29
CA LEU A 42 6.39 -14.42 -23.97
C LEU A 42 6.31 -15.69 -23.13
N LYS A 43 6.22 -15.55 -21.81
CA LYS A 43 6.38 -16.67 -20.85
C LYS A 43 5.42 -17.85 -21.09
N ASN A 44 4.33 -17.69 -21.84
CA ASN A 44 3.43 -18.77 -22.31
C ASN A 44 2.80 -18.55 -23.71
N ALA A 45 3.26 -17.57 -24.50
CA ALA A 45 2.67 -17.25 -25.81
C ALA A 45 3.75 -16.86 -26.84
N ARG A 46 3.48 -17.10 -28.13
CA ARG A 46 4.42 -16.76 -29.21
C ARG A 46 3.71 -15.98 -30.30
N THR A 47 4.31 -14.87 -30.71
CA THR A 47 3.83 -14.10 -31.86
C THR A 47 4.51 -14.58 -33.13
N TYR A 48 3.71 -14.95 -34.13
CA TYR A 48 4.13 -15.41 -35.44
C TYR A 48 3.73 -14.38 -36.49
N GLU A 49 4.69 -13.98 -37.32
CA GLU A 49 4.41 -13.21 -38.53
C GLU A 49 4.38 -14.15 -39.74
N TYR A 50 3.27 -14.11 -40.47
CA TYR A 50 3.13 -14.75 -41.77
C TYR A 50 3.24 -13.69 -42.83
N THR A 51 4.12 -13.92 -43.81
CA THR A 51 4.29 -13.04 -44.96
C THR A 51 4.13 -13.83 -46.24
N TRP A 52 3.17 -13.41 -47.05
CA TRP A 52 2.99 -13.86 -48.42
C TRP A 52 3.57 -12.81 -49.36
N SER A 53 4.38 -13.24 -50.33
CA SER A 53 4.98 -12.35 -51.33
C SER A 53 4.59 -12.83 -52.73
N TYR A 54 4.17 -11.89 -53.58
CA TYR A 54 3.68 -12.14 -54.93
C TYR A 54 4.35 -11.17 -55.90
N ASP A 55 5.06 -11.66 -56.90
CA ASP A 55 5.64 -10.82 -57.95
C ASP A 55 4.59 -10.57 -59.05
N ILE A 56 4.19 -9.31 -59.21
CA ILE A 56 3.21 -8.85 -60.20
C ILE A 56 3.96 -8.26 -61.38
N SER A 57 3.81 -8.88 -62.54
CA SER A 57 4.37 -8.40 -63.81
C SER A 57 3.26 -8.11 -64.83
N ILE A 58 3.28 -6.92 -65.43
CA ILE A 58 2.36 -6.50 -66.50
C ILE A 58 3.18 -6.20 -67.76
N ASN A 59 2.96 -6.97 -68.82
CA ASN A 59 3.79 -6.97 -70.03
C ASN A 59 3.13 -6.27 -71.23
N ARG A 60 2.11 -5.44 -70.98
CA ARG A 60 1.44 -4.61 -71.98
C ARG A 60 0.77 -3.40 -71.32
N ASP A 61 0.51 -2.36 -72.11
CA ASP A 61 -0.15 -1.16 -71.62
C ASP A 61 -1.67 -1.41 -71.49
N VAL A 62 -2.26 -1.07 -70.33
CA VAL A 62 -3.70 -1.15 -70.05
C VAL A 62 -4.14 0.00 -69.13
N ASP A 63 -5.37 0.49 -69.33
CA ASP A 63 -5.94 1.58 -68.50
C ASP A 63 -6.04 1.20 -67.03
N TYR A 64 -6.33 -0.08 -66.75
CA TYR A 64 -6.08 -0.66 -65.43
C TYR A 64 -5.96 -2.18 -65.50
N ALA A 65 -5.30 -2.74 -64.49
CA ALA A 65 -5.19 -4.17 -64.24
C ALA A 65 -5.72 -4.48 -62.83
N ARG A 66 -6.54 -5.52 -62.68
CA ARG A 66 -7.11 -5.94 -61.38
C ARG A 66 -6.74 -7.39 -61.05
N GLY A 67 -6.22 -7.59 -59.85
CA GLY A 67 -6.01 -8.90 -59.25
C GLY A 67 -6.88 -9.11 -58.05
N GLU A 68 -7.14 -10.38 -57.74
CA GLU A 68 -7.94 -10.76 -56.60
C GLU A 68 -7.19 -11.81 -55.78
N ILE A 69 -7.17 -11.61 -54.46
CA ILE A 69 -6.52 -12.48 -53.50
C ILE A 69 -7.54 -12.83 -52.43
N TYR A 70 -7.92 -14.11 -52.39
CA TYR A 70 -8.82 -14.63 -51.36
C TYR A 70 -8.04 -14.94 -50.09
N LEU A 71 -8.48 -14.41 -48.95
CA LEU A 71 -7.86 -14.61 -47.64
C LEU A 71 -8.94 -15.18 -46.71
N GLY A 72 -8.85 -16.49 -46.45
CA GLY A 72 -9.79 -17.16 -45.54
C GLY A 72 -9.75 -16.57 -44.12
N SER A 73 -10.84 -16.75 -43.37
CA SER A 73 -10.91 -16.42 -41.94
C SER A 73 -9.94 -17.32 -41.20
N ILE A 74 -9.05 -16.74 -40.40
CA ILE A 74 -8.04 -17.50 -39.66
C ILE A 74 -8.60 -18.01 -38.31
N SER A 75 -9.91 -17.89 -38.10
CA SER A 75 -10.60 -18.40 -36.91
C SER A 75 -11.13 -19.81 -37.13
N SER A 76 -10.32 -20.83 -36.84
CA SER A 76 -10.86 -22.19 -36.70
C SER A 76 -10.19 -23.04 -35.61
N THR A 77 -9.34 -22.47 -34.75
CA THR A 77 -8.95 -23.14 -33.50
C THR A 77 -8.99 -22.14 -32.35
N ALA A 78 -9.59 -22.54 -31.23
CA ALA A 78 -9.95 -21.70 -30.07
C ALA A 78 -8.77 -21.03 -29.32
N HIS A 79 -7.57 -20.97 -29.91
CA HIS A 79 -6.32 -20.57 -29.27
C HIS A 79 -5.50 -19.56 -30.10
N GLN A 80 -6.13 -18.77 -30.98
CA GLN A 80 -5.46 -17.73 -31.77
C GLN A 80 -6.20 -16.39 -31.67
N LEU A 81 -5.49 -15.36 -31.21
CA LEU A 81 -5.95 -13.97 -31.17
C LEU A 81 -5.40 -13.21 -32.38
N ASP A 82 -6.30 -12.56 -33.12
CA ASP A 82 -5.96 -11.68 -34.23
C ASP A 82 -5.62 -10.28 -33.71
N THR A 83 -4.37 -9.85 -33.88
CA THR A 83 -3.85 -8.64 -33.21
C THR A 83 -3.47 -7.50 -34.16
N THR A 84 -3.42 -7.72 -35.47
CA THR A 84 -2.98 -6.68 -36.44
C THR A 84 -3.80 -6.72 -37.73
N PRO A 85 -4.16 -5.58 -38.37
CA PRO A 85 -4.72 -5.60 -39.72
C PRO A 85 -3.72 -6.20 -40.73
N PHE A 86 -4.21 -6.78 -41.84
CA PHE A 86 -3.31 -7.20 -42.93
C PHE A 86 -2.50 -6.00 -43.44
N ARG A 87 -1.17 -6.09 -43.34
CA ARG A 87 -0.27 -5.09 -43.91
C ARG A 87 0.03 -5.45 -45.35
N VAL A 88 -0.26 -4.54 -46.27
CA VAL A 88 -0.05 -4.76 -47.70
C VAL A 88 0.96 -3.75 -48.20
N THR A 89 2.05 -4.23 -48.81
CA THR A 89 3.10 -3.39 -49.38
C THR A 89 3.40 -3.79 -50.81
N MET A 90 3.87 -2.85 -51.62
CA MET A 90 4.29 -3.05 -52.99
C MET A 90 5.74 -2.58 -53.13
N ASN A 91 6.67 -3.51 -53.39
CA ASN A 91 8.13 -3.29 -53.31
C ASN A 91 8.60 -2.71 -51.97
N GLY A 92 7.90 -3.03 -50.88
CA GLY A 92 8.21 -2.53 -49.53
C GLY A 92 7.46 -1.26 -49.13
N GLU A 93 6.85 -0.55 -50.09
CA GLU A 93 6.06 0.65 -49.81
C GLU A 93 4.61 0.33 -49.49
N PRO A 94 3.96 0.97 -48.50
CA PRO A 94 2.56 0.73 -48.15
C PRO A 94 1.61 0.90 -49.34
N LEU A 95 0.77 -0.10 -49.58
CA LEU A 95 -0.27 -0.02 -50.61
C LEU A 95 -1.51 0.65 -50.02
N LYS A 96 -2.03 1.68 -50.70
CA LYS A 96 -3.27 2.34 -50.28
C LYS A 96 -4.46 1.40 -50.45
N ILE A 97 -5.16 1.08 -49.37
CA ILE A 97 -6.34 0.20 -49.40
C ILE A 97 -7.63 0.95 -49.05
N PHE A 98 -8.70 0.63 -49.76
CA PHE A 98 -10.05 1.11 -49.50
C PHE A 98 -10.95 -0.03 -49.03
N ASN A 99 -11.99 0.25 -48.25
CA ASN A 99 -12.91 -0.78 -47.77
C ASN A 99 -14.21 -0.77 -48.58
N SER A 100 -14.77 -1.95 -48.84
CA SER A 100 -16.07 -2.12 -49.46
C SER A 100 -16.86 -3.27 -48.84
N THR A 101 -18.18 -3.11 -48.77
CA THR A 101 -19.11 -4.23 -48.53
C THR A 101 -19.40 -4.97 -49.84
N LYS A 102 -19.91 -6.20 -49.74
CA LYS A 102 -20.25 -7.02 -50.91
C LYS A 102 -21.20 -6.34 -51.90
N ASN A 103 -22.16 -5.57 -51.40
CA ASN A 103 -23.14 -4.87 -52.22
C ASN A 103 -22.62 -3.52 -52.76
N SER A 104 -21.47 -3.03 -52.29
CA SER A 104 -20.90 -1.73 -52.70
C SER A 104 -19.58 -1.85 -53.47
N LEU A 105 -19.06 -3.05 -53.70
CA LEU A 105 -17.74 -3.22 -54.32
C LEU A 105 -17.72 -2.63 -55.73
N GLY A 106 -18.72 -2.95 -56.55
CA GLY A 106 -18.82 -2.41 -57.90
C GLY A 106 -18.95 -0.89 -57.93
N GLU A 107 -19.66 -0.30 -56.97
CA GLU A 107 -19.81 1.17 -56.86
C GLU A 107 -18.48 1.82 -56.47
N LYS A 108 -17.76 1.23 -55.50
CA LYS A 108 -16.49 1.76 -55.01
C LYS A 108 -15.37 1.58 -56.02
N GLU A 109 -15.33 0.43 -56.69
CA GLU A 109 -14.44 0.16 -57.82
C GLU A 109 -14.66 1.20 -58.92
N LYS A 110 -15.92 1.42 -59.33
CA LYS A 110 -16.26 2.42 -60.35
C LYS A 110 -15.85 3.83 -59.93
N GLU A 111 -16.19 4.27 -58.71
CA GLU A 111 -15.81 5.60 -58.19
C GLU A 111 -14.29 5.83 -58.25
N LEU A 112 -13.51 4.84 -57.81
CA LEU A 112 -12.05 4.96 -57.74
C LEU A 112 -11.41 4.85 -59.12
N LEU A 113 -11.92 4.00 -60.00
CA LEU A 113 -11.43 3.89 -61.38
C LEU A 113 -11.74 5.17 -62.16
N ASP A 114 -12.97 5.68 -62.08
CA ASP A 114 -13.39 6.93 -62.75
C ASP A 114 -12.53 8.12 -62.29
N LYS A 115 -12.13 8.15 -61.01
CA LYS A 115 -11.27 9.21 -60.46
C LYS A 115 -9.81 9.11 -60.89
N GLU A 116 -9.29 7.88 -61.03
CA GLU A 116 -7.85 7.65 -61.15
C GLU A 116 -7.38 7.39 -62.59
N ILE A 117 -8.25 6.84 -63.46
CA ILE A 117 -7.93 6.48 -64.86
C ILE A 117 -7.79 7.73 -65.74
N ASP A 118 -8.72 8.69 -65.62
CA ASP A 118 -8.76 9.92 -66.45
C ASP A 118 -7.57 10.88 -66.22
N ASN A 119 -6.71 10.57 -65.25
CA ASN A 119 -5.52 11.34 -64.95
C ASN A 119 -4.26 10.63 -65.47
N SER A 120 -3.76 11.08 -66.61
CA SER A 120 -2.56 10.55 -67.28
C SER A 120 -1.29 10.60 -66.43
N TYR A 121 -1.27 11.39 -65.34
CA TYR A 121 -0.15 11.43 -64.38
C TYR A 121 -0.12 10.22 -63.42
N ASN A 122 -1.21 9.46 -63.29
CA ASN A 122 -1.32 8.29 -62.41
C ASN A 122 -0.77 7.00 -63.04
N LYS A 123 0.25 7.08 -63.90
CA LYS A 123 0.86 5.92 -64.57
C LYS A 123 1.45 4.93 -63.55
N ASN A 124 1.09 3.64 -63.68
CA ASN A 124 1.49 2.55 -62.77
C ASN A 124 1.09 2.73 -61.29
N LYS A 125 0.06 3.53 -61.02
CA LYS A 125 -0.41 3.77 -59.65
C LYS A 125 -1.13 2.55 -59.11
N THR A 126 -0.82 2.16 -57.89
CA THR A 126 -1.39 0.95 -57.29
C THR A 126 -2.26 1.27 -56.08
N PHE A 127 -3.40 0.61 -55.98
CA PHE A 127 -4.23 0.62 -54.77
C PHE A 127 -4.92 -0.73 -54.59
N GLY A 128 -5.55 -0.95 -53.44
CA GLY A 128 -6.37 -2.13 -53.21
C GLY A 128 -7.76 -1.79 -52.66
N ILE A 129 -8.67 -2.76 -52.73
CA ILE A 129 -10.00 -2.70 -52.12
C ILE A 129 -10.23 -3.99 -51.33
N TRP A 130 -10.52 -3.85 -50.04
CA TRP A 130 -10.99 -4.93 -49.18
C TRP A 130 -12.48 -5.16 -49.38
N GLN A 131 -12.87 -6.42 -49.50
CA GLN A 131 -14.25 -6.86 -49.42
C GLN A 131 -14.39 -7.91 -48.32
N GLN A 132 -15.36 -7.69 -47.42
CA GLN A 132 -15.80 -8.71 -46.48
C GLN A 132 -16.92 -9.54 -47.11
N GLU A 133 -16.76 -10.86 -47.09
CA GLU A 133 -17.76 -11.82 -47.55
C GLU A 133 -18.77 -12.13 -46.43
N LEU A 134 -19.95 -12.64 -46.83
CA LEU A 134 -21.06 -12.93 -45.92
C LEU A 134 -20.74 -14.03 -44.90
N ASP A 135 -19.77 -14.89 -45.20
CA ASP A 135 -19.27 -15.96 -44.34
C ASP A 135 -18.16 -15.48 -43.39
N GLY A 136 -17.82 -14.19 -43.40
CA GLY A 136 -16.77 -13.59 -42.57
C GLY A 136 -15.36 -13.67 -43.17
N ASN A 137 -15.19 -14.24 -44.37
CA ASN A 137 -13.91 -14.27 -45.07
C ASN A 137 -13.58 -12.92 -45.73
N PHE A 138 -12.30 -12.69 -46.04
CA PHE A 138 -11.84 -11.44 -46.65
C PHE A 138 -11.28 -11.67 -48.05
N ARG A 139 -11.52 -10.71 -48.93
CA ARG A 139 -11.00 -10.72 -50.29
C ARG A 139 -10.34 -9.38 -50.58
N LEU A 140 -9.10 -9.42 -51.06
CA LEU A 140 -8.35 -8.24 -51.46
C LEU A 140 -8.32 -8.14 -52.98
N TYR A 141 -8.86 -7.04 -53.50
CA TYR A 141 -8.70 -6.66 -54.89
C TYR A 141 -7.54 -5.68 -55.02
N VAL A 142 -6.58 -5.92 -55.90
CA VAL A 142 -5.43 -5.04 -56.13
C VAL A 142 -5.51 -4.48 -57.55
N TYR A 143 -5.42 -3.17 -57.67
CA TYR A 143 -5.51 -2.44 -58.93
C TYR A 143 -4.17 -1.80 -59.27
N VAL A 144 -3.82 -1.80 -60.56
CA VAL A 144 -2.74 -1.02 -61.15
C VAL A 144 -3.35 -0.15 -62.25
N ILE A 145 -3.34 1.18 -62.07
CA ILE A 145 -3.94 2.17 -62.97
C ILE A 145 -2.92 2.65 -63.97
N ASN A 146 -3.36 2.86 -65.21
CA ASN A 146 -2.56 3.26 -66.36
C ASN A 146 -1.27 2.43 -66.41
N ALA A 147 -1.43 1.11 -66.32
CA ALA A 147 -0.35 0.16 -66.18
C ALA A 147 0.41 0.04 -67.51
N THR A 148 1.74 0.04 -67.45
CA THR A 148 2.56 -0.06 -68.66
C THR A 148 3.35 -1.33 -68.74
N SER A 149 3.64 -1.75 -69.97
CA SER A 149 4.50 -2.86 -70.31
C SER A 149 5.85 -2.71 -69.61
N GLY A 150 6.19 -3.70 -68.78
CA GLY A 150 7.38 -3.70 -67.94
C GLY A 150 7.12 -3.35 -66.47
N PHE A 151 5.87 -3.11 -66.04
CA PHE A 151 5.56 -3.02 -64.61
C PHE A 151 5.92 -4.32 -63.91
N ASN A 152 6.85 -4.27 -62.97
CA ASN A 152 7.26 -5.43 -62.17
C ASN A 152 7.42 -5.00 -60.71
N LYS A 153 6.50 -5.43 -59.85
CA LYS A 153 6.52 -5.13 -58.41
C LYS A 153 6.11 -6.32 -57.57
N THR A 154 6.75 -6.50 -56.42
CA THR A 154 6.42 -7.51 -55.42
C THR A 154 5.38 -6.97 -54.45
N LEU A 155 4.18 -7.54 -54.48
CA LEU A 155 3.17 -7.36 -53.45
C LEU A 155 3.50 -8.25 -52.26
N LYS A 156 3.65 -7.68 -51.07
CA LYS A 156 3.74 -8.45 -49.81
C LYS A 156 2.51 -8.20 -48.96
N ILE A 157 1.93 -9.29 -48.47
CA ILE A 157 0.85 -9.27 -47.50
C ILE A 157 1.40 -9.91 -46.23
N THR A 158 1.37 -9.18 -45.14
CA THR A 158 1.94 -9.59 -43.86
C THR A 158 0.89 -9.51 -42.77
N LYS A 159 0.89 -10.50 -41.88
CA LYS A 159 -0.08 -10.60 -40.80
C LYS A 159 0.57 -11.26 -39.58
N GLU A 160 0.37 -10.66 -38.41
CA GLU A 160 0.86 -11.19 -37.14
C GLU A 160 -0.27 -11.89 -36.38
N PHE A 161 0.05 -13.01 -35.72
CA PHE A 161 -0.84 -13.78 -34.87
C PHE A 161 -0.16 -14.21 -33.59
N ILE A 162 -0.93 -14.38 -32.52
CA ILE A 162 -0.45 -14.96 -31.26
C ILE A 162 -0.96 -16.40 -31.16
N SER A 163 -0.07 -17.36 -30.87
CA SER A 163 -0.38 -18.78 -30.67
C SER A 163 0.26 -19.30 -29.37
N GLY A 164 -0.54 -19.97 -28.54
CA GLY A 164 -0.15 -20.57 -27.26
C GLY A 164 -1.35 -21.21 -26.53
N ASP A 165 -1.12 -21.91 -25.41
CA ASP A 165 -2.19 -22.36 -24.51
C ASP A 165 -2.81 -21.13 -23.84
N LEU A 166 -3.78 -20.51 -24.52
CA LEU A 166 -4.58 -19.42 -24.00
C LEU A 166 -5.66 -20.01 -23.09
N ASP A 167 -5.32 -20.13 -21.81
CA ASP A 167 -6.29 -20.37 -20.75
C ASP A 167 -7.18 -19.11 -20.63
N TYR A 168 -8.50 -19.23 -20.86
CA TYR A 168 -9.43 -18.11 -20.71
C TYR A 168 -9.68 -17.84 -19.22
N GLY A 169 -8.69 -17.24 -18.56
CA GLY A 169 -8.72 -16.89 -17.15
C GLY A 169 -9.36 -15.53 -16.90
N LEU A 170 -10.69 -15.49 -16.76
CA LEU A 170 -11.23 -14.73 -15.63
C LEU A 170 -11.04 -15.67 -14.42
N TYR A 171 -10.11 -15.29 -13.53
CA TYR A 171 -9.42 -16.11 -12.51
C TYR A 171 -8.16 -16.88 -12.99
N ASN A 172 -7.12 -16.16 -13.43
CA ASN A 172 -5.75 -16.41 -12.94
C ASN A 172 -4.75 -15.27 -13.26
N LYS A 173 -3.66 -15.22 -12.47
CA LYS A 173 -2.91 -14.03 -12.03
C LYS A 173 -1.84 -13.42 -12.98
N ASP A 174 -1.76 -13.78 -14.26
CA ASP A 174 -0.67 -13.31 -15.14
C ASP A 174 -1.13 -13.09 -16.59
N THR A 175 -1.49 -11.86 -16.99
CA THR A 175 -1.44 -11.38 -18.40
C THR A 175 -1.57 -9.85 -18.47
N LYS A 176 -0.51 -9.15 -18.04
CA LYS A 176 -0.35 -7.67 -17.99
C LYS A 176 -0.05 -7.00 -19.35
N GLU A 177 0.11 -7.75 -20.43
CA GLU A 177 0.68 -7.21 -21.68
C GLU A 177 -0.37 -6.97 -22.79
N PHE A 178 -1.53 -7.63 -22.72
CA PHE A 178 -2.57 -7.52 -23.74
C PHE A 178 -3.40 -6.24 -23.59
N SER A 179 -3.50 -5.69 -22.38
CA SER A 179 -4.41 -4.60 -22.13
C SER A 179 -3.67 -3.24 -21.98
N ASP A 180 -2.35 -3.19 -21.75
CA ASP A 180 -1.54 -1.95 -21.78
C ASP A 180 -1.62 -1.25 -23.15
N LYS A 181 -1.65 -2.03 -24.24
CA LYS A 181 -1.68 -1.54 -25.63
C LYS A 181 -2.99 -0.87 -26.05
N LEU A 182 -3.97 -1.00 -25.18
CA LEU A 182 -5.35 -0.82 -25.52
C LEU A 182 -5.89 0.43 -24.77
N LYS A 183 -5.06 1.09 -23.92
CA LYS A 183 -5.28 2.37 -23.18
C LYS A 183 -4.81 3.56 -23.97
N GLU A 184 -3.63 3.39 -24.54
CA GLU A 184 -2.97 4.34 -25.42
C GLU A 184 -3.86 4.71 -26.61
N VAL A 185 -4.62 3.72 -27.10
CA VAL A 185 -5.58 3.93 -28.17
C VAL A 185 -6.74 4.79 -27.70
N LEU A 186 -7.27 4.62 -26.46
CA LEU A 186 -8.55 5.14 -25.93
C LEU A 186 -8.60 6.64 -25.51
N ASN A 187 -7.50 7.40 -25.58
CA ASN A 187 -7.46 8.80 -25.09
C ASN A 187 -6.90 9.80 -26.14
N SER A 188 -6.92 9.46 -27.42
CA SER A 188 -6.53 10.40 -28.49
C SER A 188 -7.67 11.37 -28.81
N PRO A 189 -7.42 12.69 -28.95
CA PRO A 189 -8.45 13.63 -29.39
C PRO A 189 -8.97 13.24 -30.78
N TYR A 190 -10.29 13.04 -30.92
CA TYR A 190 -10.94 12.72 -32.19
C TYR A 190 -12.03 13.74 -32.53
N ASP A 191 -12.12 14.11 -33.80
CA ASP A 191 -13.03 15.14 -34.32
C ASP A 191 -14.49 14.63 -34.34
N THR A 192 -15.34 15.19 -33.47
CA THR A 192 -16.77 14.84 -33.35
C THR A 192 -17.67 15.68 -34.25
N SER A 193 -17.15 16.67 -34.98
CA SER A 193 -17.94 17.65 -35.73
C SER A 193 -18.80 17.03 -36.84
N ASN A 194 -18.36 15.92 -37.44
CA ASN A 194 -19.15 15.16 -38.41
C ASN A 194 -20.18 14.19 -37.78
N LEU A 195 -20.04 13.86 -36.49
CA LEU A 195 -20.91 12.92 -35.78
C LEU A 195 -22.10 13.59 -35.08
N LEU A 196 -22.05 14.92 -34.90
CA LEU A 196 -23.11 15.74 -34.30
C LEU A 196 -24.09 16.34 -35.34
N GLN A 197 -24.04 15.89 -36.60
CA GLN A 197 -24.90 16.43 -37.67
C GLN A 197 -26.39 16.11 -37.44
N ILE A 198 -27.27 17.07 -37.80
CA ILE A 198 -28.73 16.90 -37.77
C ILE A 198 -29.13 15.75 -38.73
N HIS A 199 -29.79 14.73 -38.21
CA HIS A 199 -30.25 13.58 -38.98
C HIS A 199 -31.70 13.77 -39.48
N LYS A 200 -32.08 13.04 -40.55
CA LYS A 200 -33.41 13.17 -41.20
C LYS A 200 -34.60 13.01 -40.24
N TYR A 201 -34.44 12.20 -39.17
CA TYR A 201 -35.49 11.94 -38.17
C TYR A 201 -35.52 12.97 -37.03
N ASP A 202 -34.57 13.90 -37.01
CA ASP A 202 -34.52 15.00 -36.04
C ASP A 202 -35.54 16.09 -36.39
N ILE A 203 -36.22 16.01 -37.54
CA ILE A 203 -37.16 17.00 -38.08
C ILE A 203 -38.54 16.34 -38.28
N ASP A 204 -39.61 16.98 -37.82
CA ASP A 204 -40.98 16.59 -38.13
C ASP A 204 -41.27 16.90 -39.61
N PRO A 205 -41.56 15.89 -40.44
CA PRO A 205 -41.79 16.11 -41.86
C PRO A 205 -43.09 16.89 -42.16
N ARG A 206 -43.98 17.10 -41.18
CA ARG A 206 -45.27 17.78 -41.37
C ARG A 206 -45.15 19.30 -41.29
N ASP A 207 -44.28 19.81 -40.41
CA ASP A 207 -44.15 21.26 -40.16
C ASP A 207 -42.70 21.76 -40.19
N GLY A 208 -41.71 20.87 -40.37
CA GLY A 208 -40.30 21.22 -40.45
C GLY A 208 -39.65 21.58 -39.10
N THR A 209 -40.36 21.41 -37.98
CA THR A 209 -39.83 21.67 -36.64
C THR A 209 -38.94 20.52 -36.16
N THR A 210 -37.94 20.79 -35.32
CA THR A 210 -37.07 19.72 -34.82
C THR A 210 -37.75 18.91 -33.71
N LYS A 211 -37.74 17.58 -33.83
CA LYS A 211 -38.20 16.65 -32.79
C LYS A 211 -37.14 16.39 -31.72
N ILE A 212 -35.89 16.73 -32.00
CA ILE A 212 -34.75 16.56 -31.10
C ILE A 212 -34.02 17.90 -30.98
N PRO A 213 -34.70 18.96 -30.48
CA PRO A 213 -34.03 20.23 -30.21
C PRO A 213 -32.95 20.01 -29.14
N TYR A 214 -31.74 20.42 -29.45
CA TYR A 214 -30.68 20.65 -28.48
C TYR A 214 -30.31 22.15 -28.57
N HIS A 215 -29.87 22.72 -27.45
CA HIS A 215 -29.75 24.12 -27.08
C HIS A 215 -31.04 24.84 -26.64
N GLU A 216 -32.12 24.11 -26.34
CA GLU A 216 -33.30 24.70 -25.71
C GLU A 216 -33.06 24.90 -24.22
N LYS A 217 -33.43 26.08 -23.69
CA LYS A 217 -33.12 26.47 -22.31
C LYS A 217 -33.53 25.40 -21.29
N GLU A 218 -34.72 24.82 -21.45
CA GLU A 218 -35.25 23.80 -20.52
C GLU A 218 -34.47 22.48 -20.59
N ILE A 219 -34.00 22.08 -21.78
CA ILE A 219 -33.19 20.87 -21.97
C ILE A 219 -31.76 21.10 -21.45
N ILE A 220 -31.18 22.28 -21.69
CA ILE A 220 -29.88 22.69 -21.14
C ILE A 220 -29.91 22.65 -19.60
N ASP A 221 -30.90 23.32 -19.01
CA ASP A 221 -31.00 23.45 -17.55
C ASP A 221 -31.17 22.08 -16.89
N GLU A 222 -32.04 21.23 -17.45
CA GLU A 222 -32.25 19.89 -16.92
C GLU A 222 -31.05 18.98 -17.14
N THR A 223 -30.41 19.03 -18.32
CA THR A 223 -29.21 18.24 -18.57
C THR A 223 -28.10 18.64 -17.61
N LYS A 224 -27.84 19.94 -17.42
CA LYS A 224 -26.88 20.43 -16.44
C LYS A 224 -27.21 19.98 -15.03
N ARG A 225 -28.50 19.99 -14.64
CA ARG A 225 -28.94 19.50 -13.33
C ARG A 225 -28.70 18.00 -13.16
N VAL A 226 -29.00 17.20 -14.19
CA VAL A 226 -28.86 15.74 -14.19
C VAL A 226 -27.40 15.31 -14.21
N THR A 227 -26.54 16.04 -14.94
CA THR A 227 -25.12 15.71 -15.11
C THR A 227 -24.19 16.51 -14.19
N LYS A 228 -24.73 17.23 -13.19
CA LYS A 228 -23.95 18.19 -12.38
C LYS A 228 -22.77 17.56 -11.63
N ASP A 229 -22.93 16.30 -11.21
CA ASP A 229 -21.94 15.55 -10.43
C ASP A 229 -21.17 14.55 -11.31
N CYS A 230 -21.39 14.54 -12.64
CA CYS A 230 -20.78 13.59 -13.57
C CYS A 230 -19.42 14.09 -14.06
N THR A 231 -18.41 13.24 -13.92
CA THR A 231 -17.01 13.57 -14.23
C THR A 231 -16.60 13.15 -15.64
N ASN A 232 -17.28 12.17 -16.25
CA ASN A 232 -16.99 11.67 -17.60
C ASN A 232 -18.26 11.41 -18.45
N ASP A 233 -18.08 11.14 -19.74
CA ASP A 233 -19.18 11.00 -20.71
C ASP A 233 -20.04 9.75 -20.48
N MET A 234 -19.47 8.66 -19.97
CA MET A 234 -20.25 7.47 -19.60
C MET A 234 -21.19 7.78 -18.43
N GLU A 235 -20.69 8.43 -17.38
CA GLU A 235 -21.51 8.86 -16.23
C GLU A 235 -22.61 9.82 -16.66
N ARG A 236 -22.30 10.76 -17.56
CA ARG A 236 -23.29 11.68 -18.13
C ARG A 236 -24.39 10.91 -18.85
N VAL A 237 -24.04 9.97 -19.72
CA VAL A 237 -25.01 9.12 -20.43
C VAL A 237 -25.84 8.29 -19.46
N GLN A 238 -25.21 7.71 -18.44
CA GLN A 238 -25.89 6.90 -17.43
C GLN A 238 -26.89 7.72 -16.62
N ALA A 239 -26.49 8.91 -16.17
CA ALA A 239 -27.36 9.85 -15.46
C ALA A 239 -28.54 10.30 -16.33
N ILE A 240 -28.27 10.62 -17.60
CA ILE A 240 -29.29 10.99 -18.59
C ILE A 240 -30.26 9.82 -18.84
N TYR A 241 -29.74 8.61 -19.09
CA TYR A 241 -30.56 7.41 -19.31
C TYR A 241 -31.49 7.16 -18.12
N LYS A 242 -30.92 7.16 -16.91
CA LYS A 242 -31.67 6.95 -15.67
C LYS A 242 -32.73 8.01 -15.48
N PHE A 243 -32.40 9.28 -15.74
CA PHE A 243 -33.37 10.37 -15.70
C PHE A 243 -34.53 10.12 -16.67
N VAL A 244 -34.25 9.83 -17.95
CA VAL A 244 -35.29 9.61 -18.96
C VAL A 244 -36.21 8.46 -18.58
N VAL A 245 -35.64 7.32 -18.16
CA VAL A 245 -36.42 6.13 -17.74
C VAL A 245 -37.33 6.44 -16.54
N LYS A 246 -36.86 7.24 -15.58
CA LYS A 246 -37.62 7.60 -14.38
C LYS A 246 -38.66 8.69 -14.62
N HIS A 247 -38.31 9.65 -15.46
CA HIS A 247 -39.12 10.83 -15.76
C HIS A 247 -40.30 10.49 -16.68
N MET A 248 -40.11 9.57 -17.61
CA MET A 248 -41.08 9.29 -18.66
C MET A 248 -42.12 8.22 -18.28
N GLU A 249 -43.34 8.38 -18.78
CA GLU A 249 -44.44 7.40 -18.74
C GLU A 249 -44.86 7.04 -20.16
N TYR A 250 -45.04 5.75 -20.44
CA TYR A 250 -45.43 5.28 -21.77
C TYR A 250 -46.91 5.55 -22.01
N VAL A 251 -47.23 6.45 -22.94
CA VAL A 251 -48.59 6.91 -23.21
C VAL A 251 -48.83 7.03 -24.72
N GLU A 252 -49.77 6.25 -25.26
CA GLU A 252 -50.13 6.24 -26.70
C GLU A 252 -51.15 7.31 -27.12
N ASP A 253 -51.55 8.19 -26.20
CA ASP A 253 -52.48 9.27 -26.49
C ASP A 253 -51.88 10.23 -27.54
N PRO A 254 -52.61 10.56 -28.64
CA PRO A 254 -52.20 11.54 -29.65
C PRO A 254 -51.74 12.90 -29.12
N ALA A 255 -52.18 13.30 -27.92
CA ALA A 255 -51.75 14.51 -27.25
C ALA A 255 -50.26 14.47 -26.84
N TYR A 256 -49.73 13.28 -26.49
CA TYR A 256 -48.38 13.12 -25.94
C TYR A 256 -47.42 12.33 -26.84
N ARG A 257 -47.91 11.42 -27.69
CA ARG A 257 -47.06 10.59 -28.55
C ARG A 257 -46.46 11.35 -29.74
N ASN A 258 -45.20 11.03 -30.07
CA ASN A 258 -44.46 11.52 -31.23
C ASN A 258 -44.41 13.07 -31.27
N LYS A 259 -44.22 13.69 -30.10
CA LYS A 259 -44.12 15.14 -29.89
C LYS A 259 -42.68 15.62 -29.65
N GLY A 260 -41.72 14.69 -29.54
CA GLY A 260 -40.29 15.00 -29.50
C GLY A 260 -39.77 15.38 -28.10
N ALA A 261 -38.46 15.64 -28.03
CA ALA A 261 -37.70 15.77 -26.78
C ALA A 261 -38.25 16.82 -25.81
N LEU A 262 -38.61 18.01 -26.29
CA LEU A 262 -39.07 19.08 -25.42
C LEU A 262 -40.43 18.77 -24.79
N SER A 263 -41.35 18.18 -25.56
CA SER A 263 -42.66 17.74 -25.04
C SER A 263 -42.50 16.58 -24.06
N ALA A 264 -41.59 15.64 -24.35
CA ALA A 264 -41.24 14.54 -23.47
C ALA A 264 -40.72 15.06 -22.11
N LEU A 265 -39.80 16.04 -22.14
CA LEU A 265 -39.28 16.67 -20.93
C LEU A 265 -40.38 17.38 -20.12
N LYS A 266 -41.27 18.14 -20.76
CA LYS A 266 -42.33 18.89 -20.03
C LYS A 266 -43.44 18.03 -19.47
N SER A 267 -43.91 17.07 -20.27
CA SER A 267 -45.08 16.27 -19.93
C SER A 267 -44.74 15.00 -19.15
N GLY A 268 -43.50 14.53 -19.25
CA GLY A 268 -43.07 13.23 -18.74
C GLY A 268 -43.81 12.07 -19.39
N LYS A 269 -44.37 12.25 -20.60
CA LYS A 269 -45.24 11.28 -21.28
C LYS A 269 -44.87 11.16 -22.76
N GLY A 270 -44.98 9.96 -23.31
CA GLY A 270 -44.77 9.72 -24.74
C GLY A 270 -44.60 8.25 -25.09
N VAL A 271 -44.21 7.95 -26.33
CA VAL A 271 -43.90 6.60 -26.81
C VAL A 271 -42.40 6.46 -27.10
N CYS A 272 -41.97 5.31 -27.64
CA CYS A 272 -40.54 5.01 -27.90
C CYS A 272 -39.79 6.13 -28.64
N GLU A 273 -40.46 6.82 -29.57
CA GLU A 273 -39.90 7.99 -30.26
C GLU A 273 -39.55 9.14 -29.30
N ASP A 274 -40.43 9.47 -28.36
CA ASP A 274 -40.28 10.58 -27.41
C ASP A 274 -39.21 10.28 -26.36
N TYR A 275 -39.14 9.03 -25.90
CA TYR A 275 -38.09 8.54 -24.99
C TYR A 275 -36.70 8.66 -25.63
N ALA A 276 -36.53 8.12 -26.83
CA ALA A 276 -35.26 8.20 -27.56
C ALA A 276 -34.90 9.64 -27.89
N SER A 277 -35.87 10.46 -28.31
CA SER A 277 -35.66 11.87 -28.63
C SER A 277 -35.15 12.67 -27.43
N LEU A 278 -35.74 12.48 -26.24
CA LEU A 278 -35.29 13.17 -25.02
C LEU A 278 -33.87 12.75 -24.63
N PHE A 279 -33.58 11.45 -24.67
CA PHE A 279 -32.25 10.93 -24.38
C PHE A 279 -31.18 11.52 -25.32
N ILE A 280 -31.44 11.52 -26.62
CA ILE A 280 -30.52 12.06 -27.64
C ILE A 280 -30.30 13.56 -27.43
N ALA A 281 -31.38 14.33 -27.20
CA ALA A 281 -31.28 15.77 -26.99
C ALA A 281 -30.36 16.10 -25.81
N MET A 282 -30.56 15.43 -24.67
CA MET A 282 -29.73 15.63 -23.48
C MET A 282 -28.28 15.17 -23.69
N CYS A 283 -28.03 14.05 -24.39
CA CYS A 283 -26.66 13.63 -24.73
C CYS A 283 -25.93 14.68 -25.59
N ARG A 284 -26.62 15.28 -26.56
CA ARG A 284 -26.04 16.31 -27.43
C ARG A 284 -25.72 17.61 -26.68
N GLU A 285 -26.48 18.00 -25.65
CA GLU A 285 -26.15 19.17 -24.82
C GLU A 285 -24.80 19.06 -24.11
N VAL A 286 -24.37 17.83 -23.80
CA VAL A 286 -23.07 17.53 -23.18
C VAL A 286 -22.04 17.06 -24.20
N ASN A 287 -22.25 17.37 -25.49
CA ASN A 287 -21.36 17.06 -26.62
C ASN A 287 -21.13 15.57 -26.89
N ILE A 288 -22.04 14.69 -26.44
CA ILE A 288 -21.97 13.26 -26.72
C ILE A 288 -22.77 13.00 -28.00
N PRO A 289 -22.13 12.50 -29.09
CA PRO A 289 -22.85 12.24 -30.32
C PRO A 289 -23.91 11.17 -30.08
N ALA A 290 -25.17 11.48 -30.40
CA ALA A 290 -26.28 10.55 -30.27
C ALA A 290 -27.20 10.67 -31.48
N ARG A 291 -27.83 9.56 -31.88
CA ARG A 291 -28.69 9.47 -33.06
C ARG A 291 -29.92 8.62 -32.82
N TYR A 292 -30.99 8.95 -33.54
CA TYR A 292 -32.22 8.18 -33.54
C TYR A 292 -32.14 7.00 -34.50
N VAL A 293 -32.59 5.83 -34.04
CA VAL A 293 -32.66 4.61 -34.84
C VAL A 293 -34.08 4.07 -34.81
N HIS A 294 -34.56 3.59 -35.96
CA HIS A 294 -35.88 2.99 -36.11
C HIS A 294 -35.75 1.60 -36.73
N GLY A 295 -36.54 0.64 -36.24
CA GLY A 295 -36.50 -0.77 -36.67
C GLY A 295 -37.68 -1.59 -36.15
N LEU A 296 -37.49 -2.91 -36.00
CA LEU A 296 -38.49 -3.85 -35.51
C LEU A 296 -37.98 -4.55 -34.24
N THR A 297 -38.82 -4.68 -33.20
CA THR A 297 -38.49 -5.46 -31.98
C THR A 297 -39.62 -6.44 -31.65
N GLY A 298 -39.27 -7.72 -31.45
CA GLY A 298 -40.13 -8.77 -30.88
C GLY A 298 -41.63 -8.72 -31.23
N ALA A 299 -42.48 -9.00 -30.24
CA ALA A 299 -43.94 -9.13 -30.39
C ALA A 299 -44.70 -7.81 -30.67
N THR A 300 -44.03 -6.65 -30.74
CA THR A 300 -44.66 -5.31 -30.72
C THR A 300 -44.59 -4.53 -32.03
N GLY A 301 -43.77 -4.94 -33.02
CA GLY A 301 -43.72 -4.30 -34.34
C GLY A 301 -42.74 -3.12 -34.43
N ASN A 302 -43.13 -2.02 -35.10
CA ASN A 302 -42.28 -0.84 -35.35
C ASN A 302 -41.82 -0.20 -34.03
N HIS A 303 -40.51 0.02 -33.90
CA HIS A 303 -39.91 0.56 -32.68
C HIS A 303 -38.79 1.56 -32.99
N GLY A 304 -38.54 2.47 -32.06
CA GLY A 304 -37.49 3.48 -32.16
C GLY A 304 -36.68 3.57 -30.88
N TRP A 305 -35.37 3.71 -31.02
CA TRP A 305 -34.43 3.78 -29.90
C TRP A 305 -33.31 4.79 -30.18
N ALA A 306 -32.45 5.02 -29.20
CA ALA A 306 -31.31 5.89 -29.34
C ALA A 306 -30.02 5.08 -29.49
N GLU A 307 -29.07 5.58 -30.25
CA GLU A 307 -27.67 5.16 -30.15
C GLU A 307 -26.84 6.36 -29.74
N PHE A 308 -25.84 6.14 -28.88
CA PHE A 308 -24.86 7.15 -28.52
C PHE A 308 -23.46 6.65 -28.84
N TYR A 309 -22.59 7.57 -29.21
CA TYR A 309 -21.21 7.28 -29.53
C TYR A 309 -20.35 7.67 -28.35
N LEU A 310 -19.60 6.70 -27.85
CA LEU A 310 -18.46 7.01 -27.01
C LEU A 310 -17.19 6.69 -27.79
N PRO A 311 -16.12 7.47 -27.57
CA PRO A 311 -14.80 7.11 -28.08
C PRO A 311 -14.56 5.61 -27.80
N TYR A 312 -14.22 4.84 -28.86
CA TYR A 312 -13.81 3.42 -28.85
C TYR A 312 -14.84 2.34 -28.53
N TYR A 313 -15.95 2.67 -27.87
CA TYR A 313 -17.10 1.75 -27.82
C TYR A 313 -17.84 1.72 -29.16
N GLY A 314 -17.64 2.75 -30.00
CA GLY A 314 -18.43 2.95 -31.20
C GLY A 314 -19.84 3.38 -30.85
N TRP A 315 -20.80 3.07 -31.72
CA TRP A 315 -22.21 3.33 -31.46
C TRP A 315 -22.78 2.26 -30.52
N ILE A 316 -23.21 2.70 -29.34
CA ILE A 316 -23.84 1.88 -28.32
C ILE A 316 -25.36 2.10 -28.38
N ILE A 317 -26.12 1.02 -28.34
CA ILE A 317 -27.59 1.06 -28.27
C ILE A 317 -28.02 1.51 -26.87
N ALA A 318 -28.91 2.49 -26.79
CA ALA A 318 -29.64 2.87 -25.58
C ALA A 318 -31.14 2.67 -25.82
N GLU A 319 -31.76 1.77 -25.04
CA GLU A 319 -33.21 1.54 -25.08
C GLU A 319 -33.91 2.10 -23.83
N PRO A 320 -34.28 3.39 -23.82
CA PRO A 320 -34.94 4.00 -22.68
C PRO A 320 -36.41 3.58 -22.49
N THR A 321 -37.02 2.85 -23.43
CA THR A 321 -38.48 2.57 -23.45
C THR A 321 -38.89 1.29 -22.70
N ALA A 322 -38.11 0.86 -21.71
CA ALA A 322 -38.46 -0.31 -20.91
C ALA A 322 -39.34 0.08 -19.70
N SER A 323 -40.66 -0.05 -19.84
CA SER A 323 -41.64 0.35 -18.81
C SER A 323 -41.43 -0.30 -17.44
N SER A 324 -40.85 -1.52 -17.40
CA SER A 324 -40.46 -2.22 -16.15
C SER A 324 -39.34 -1.53 -15.38
N LEU A 325 -38.52 -0.70 -16.02
CA LEU A 325 -37.39 -0.03 -15.38
C LEU A 325 -37.79 1.25 -14.62
N LYS A 326 -38.99 1.80 -14.88
CA LYS A 326 -39.47 3.00 -14.19
C LYS A 326 -39.56 2.79 -12.68
N THR A 327 -40.09 1.64 -12.24
CA THR A 327 -40.21 1.29 -10.81
C THR A 327 -39.05 0.45 -10.28
N ALA A 328 -38.03 0.17 -11.10
CA ALA A 328 -36.90 -0.64 -10.70
C ALA A 328 -36.02 0.06 -9.64
N ASN A 329 -35.42 -0.73 -8.75
CA ASN A 329 -34.40 -0.25 -7.82
C ASN A 329 -33.09 0.06 -8.57
N GLU A 330 -32.17 0.79 -7.92
CA GLU A 330 -30.90 1.25 -8.51
C GLU A 330 -30.08 0.11 -9.12
N GLU A 331 -29.97 -0.99 -8.41
CA GLU A 331 -29.22 -2.16 -8.84
C GLU A 331 -29.79 -2.77 -10.15
N THR A 332 -31.12 -2.80 -10.29
CA THR A 332 -31.79 -3.32 -11.49
C THR A 332 -31.69 -2.35 -12.67
N LEU A 333 -31.74 -1.04 -12.41
CA LEU A 333 -31.45 -0.03 -13.43
C LEU A 333 -30.02 -0.17 -13.93
N GLN A 334 -29.07 -0.31 -13.01
CA GLN A 334 -27.67 -0.45 -13.35
C GLN A 334 -27.39 -1.74 -14.14
N ARG A 335 -28.03 -2.86 -13.77
CA ARG A 335 -27.99 -4.11 -14.57
C ARG A 335 -28.58 -3.93 -15.96
N ALA A 336 -29.73 -3.27 -16.09
CA ALA A 336 -30.34 -3.01 -17.38
C ALA A 336 -29.46 -2.09 -18.25
N MET A 337 -28.78 -1.12 -17.63
CA MET A 337 -27.81 -0.25 -18.28
C MET A 337 -26.57 -1.02 -18.77
N MET A 338 -26.11 -2.01 -18.01
CA MET A 338 -25.01 -2.90 -18.41
C MET A 338 -25.39 -3.86 -19.53
N ALA A 339 -26.67 -4.25 -19.62
CA ALA A 339 -27.17 -5.11 -20.70
C ALA A 339 -26.99 -4.50 -22.11
N PHE A 340 -26.93 -3.15 -22.19
CA PHE A 340 -26.66 -2.42 -23.43
C PHE A 340 -25.21 -2.51 -23.91
N ILE A 341 -24.29 -2.83 -23.01
CA ILE A 341 -22.86 -2.99 -23.27
C ILE A 341 -22.53 -4.48 -23.49
N GLY A 342 -23.40 -5.40 -23.03
CA GLY A 342 -23.37 -6.84 -23.31
C GLY A 342 -24.39 -7.64 -22.48
N THR A 343 -24.82 -8.80 -22.95
CA THR A 343 -25.66 -9.71 -22.15
C THR A 343 -24.81 -10.53 -21.17
N TYR A 344 -25.20 -10.52 -19.89
CA TYR A 344 -24.60 -11.27 -18.80
C TYR A 344 -25.32 -12.62 -18.61
N ASP A 345 -24.64 -13.76 -18.78
CA ASP A 345 -25.23 -15.09 -18.52
C ASP A 345 -25.03 -15.50 -17.05
N ILE A 346 -26.11 -15.42 -16.28
CA ILE A 346 -26.15 -15.68 -14.83
C ILE A 346 -25.77 -17.15 -14.49
N LYS A 347 -25.78 -18.07 -15.46
CA LYS A 347 -25.43 -19.48 -15.25
C LYS A 347 -24.00 -19.84 -15.63
N LYS A 348 -23.25 -18.94 -16.27
CA LYS A 348 -21.91 -19.22 -16.79
C LYS A 348 -20.86 -18.18 -16.43
N GLU A 349 -21.24 -17.09 -15.75
CA GLU A 349 -20.31 -16.00 -15.37
C GLU A 349 -19.62 -15.34 -16.58
N ASP A 350 -20.13 -15.57 -17.80
CA ASP A 350 -19.58 -15.05 -19.04
C ASP A 350 -20.33 -13.77 -19.50
N LEU A 351 -19.56 -12.74 -19.84
CA LEU A 351 -20.04 -11.52 -20.48
C LEU A 351 -20.03 -11.69 -22.01
N ILE A 352 -21.19 -11.56 -22.66
CA ILE A 352 -21.32 -11.58 -24.13
C ILE A 352 -21.52 -10.14 -24.61
N PRO A 353 -20.60 -9.50 -25.36
CA PRO A 353 -20.76 -8.11 -25.80
C PRO A 353 -22.01 -7.90 -26.67
N SER A 354 -22.61 -6.70 -26.57
CA SER A 354 -23.98 -6.40 -27.04
C SER A 354 -24.18 -6.33 -28.55
N HIS A 355 -23.14 -6.53 -29.36
CA HIS A 355 -23.31 -6.81 -30.79
C HIS A 355 -24.03 -8.15 -31.07
N SER A 356 -24.43 -8.87 -30.03
CA SER A 356 -24.99 -10.23 -30.09
C SER A 356 -26.50 -10.32 -29.80
N VAL A 357 -27.26 -9.22 -29.74
CA VAL A 357 -28.72 -9.30 -29.48
C VAL A 357 -29.55 -9.21 -30.76
N ALA A 358 -30.25 -10.31 -31.04
CA ALA A 358 -31.37 -10.49 -31.97
C ALA A 358 -31.08 -10.25 -33.47
N GLY A 359 -30.11 -10.99 -34.01
CA GLY A 359 -29.87 -11.12 -35.45
C GLY A 359 -28.59 -11.86 -35.83
N TYR A 360 -27.67 -12.06 -34.89
CA TYR A 360 -26.28 -12.44 -35.17
C TYR A 360 -25.72 -13.51 -34.23
N ASN A 361 -26.46 -14.59 -33.97
CA ASN A 361 -25.91 -15.75 -33.24
C ASN A 361 -26.19 -17.05 -34.00
N ASN A 362 -25.12 -17.66 -34.54
CA ASN A 362 -25.12 -18.85 -35.39
C ASN A 362 -25.25 -20.17 -34.59
N ASN A 363 -26.11 -20.20 -33.58
CA ASN A 363 -26.42 -21.43 -32.87
C ASN A 363 -27.72 -22.04 -33.41
N GLU A 364 -27.58 -22.90 -34.42
CA GLU A 364 -28.67 -23.50 -35.20
C GLU A 364 -29.71 -24.22 -34.31
N ASP A 365 -29.26 -24.85 -33.21
CA ASP A 365 -30.14 -25.57 -32.28
C ASP A 365 -30.99 -24.64 -31.40
N ARG A 366 -30.47 -23.46 -31.01
CA ARG A 366 -31.25 -22.43 -30.32
C ARG A 366 -32.18 -21.66 -31.27
N TYR A 367 -31.83 -21.59 -32.55
CA TYR A 367 -32.60 -20.92 -33.60
C TYR A 367 -33.89 -21.69 -33.93
N ASN A 368 -33.81 -23.02 -34.06
CA ASN A 368 -34.96 -23.87 -34.41
C ASN A 368 -35.98 -24.00 -33.26
N ALA A 369 -35.53 -24.02 -32.00
CA ALA A 369 -36.41 -24.17 -30.83
C ALA A 369 -37.37 -22.99 -30.60
N ILE A 370 -37.05 -21.80 -31.12
CA ILE A 370 -37.86 -20.58 -31.00
C ILE A 370 -38.83 -20.44 -32.18
N PHE A 371 -38.42 -20.84 -33.38
CA PHE A 371 -39.25 -20.73 -34.59
C PHE A 371 -40.37 -21.78 -34.68
N ASP A 372 -40.19 -22.98 -34.11
CA ASP A 372 -41.24 -24.02 -34.09
C ASP A 372 -42.53 -23.59 -33.36
N ARG A 373 -42.47 -22.52 -32.56
CA ARG A 373 -43.61 -21.97 -31.83
C ARG A 373 -44.32 -20.80 -32.54
N MET A 374 -43.80 -20.31 -33.65
CA MET A 374 -44.37 -19.16 -34.37
C MET A 374 -44.84 -19.55 -35.77
N LYS A 375 -46.13 -19.86 -35.91
CA LYS A 375 -46.79 -19.88 -37.22
C LYS A 375 -46.97 -18.44 -37.71
N VAL A 376 -46.02 -17.89 -38.46
CA VAL A 376 -46.29 -16.68 -39.27
C VAL A 376 -45.67 -16.80 -40.66
N THR A 377 -46.55 -16.54 -41.61
CA THR A 377 -46.42 -16.56 -43.07
C THR A 377 -45.64 -15.35 -43.60
N ASN A 378 -44.73 -15.63 -44.55
CA ASN A 378 -44.19 -14.74 -45.61
C ASN A 378 -42.72 -14.26 -45.44
N PRO A 379 -41.74 -14.66 -46.31
CA PRO A 379 -40.30 -14.56 -46.00
C PRO A 379 -39.55 -13.30 -46.51
N ASN A 380 -40.19 -12.35 -47.19
CA ASN A 380 -39.45 -11.33 -47.97
C ASN A 380 -39.78 -9.88 -47.59
N ARG A 381 -39.21 -9.36 -46.48
CA ARG A 381 -39.07 -7.89 -46.29
C ARG A 381 -37.72 -7.52 -45.66
N ILE A 382 -36.87 -6.87 -46.45
CA ILE A 382 -35.59 -6.25 -46.06
C ILE A 382 -35.87 -4.83 -45.53
N ILE A 383 -35.27 -4.46 -44.40
CA ILE A 383 -35.38 -3.14 -43.77
C ILE A 383 -34.45 -2.14 -44.50
N THR A 384 -34.95 -0.94 -44.82
CA THR A 384 -34.22 0.10 -45.58
C THR A 384 -34.31 1.48 -44.92
N ILE A 385 -33.34 2.37 -45.17
CA ILE A 385 -33.45 3.81 -44.91
C ILE A 385 -33.33 4.54 -46.25
N LYS A 386 -34.33 5.37 -46.60
CA LYS A 386 -34.48 6.02 -47.94
C LYS A 386 -34.63 5.03 -49.13
N GLY A 387 -35.07 3.78 -48.90
CA GLY A 387 -35.16 2.76 -49.95
C GLY A 387 -33.87 1.97 -50.18
N GLU A 388 -32.81 2.25 -49.41
CA GLU A 388 -31.52 1.54 -49.45
C GLU A 388 -31.37 0.61 -48.23
N PRO A 389 -30.90 -0.65 -48.41
CA PRO A 389 -30.60 -1.57 -47.30
C PRO A 389 -29.54 -0.98 -46.36
N ILE A 390 -29.69 -1.21 -45.05
CA ILE A 390 -28.74 -0.72 -44.04
C ILE A 390 -27.33 -1.32 -44.31
N LYS A 391 -26.38 -0.48 -44.74
CA LYS A 391 -24.95 -0.81 -44.84
C LYS A 391 -24.31 -0.61 -43.46
N SER A 392 -23.84 -1.68 -42.82
CA SER A 392 -23.07 -1.62 -41.57
C SER A 392 -21.71 -0.96 -41.80
N VAL A 393 -21.42 0.13 -41.10
CA VAL A 393 -20.06 0.69 -41.00
C VAL A 393 -19.55 0.39 -39.59
N VAL A 394 -18.73 -0.66 -39.48
CA VAL A 394 -17.98 -1.04 -38.28
C VAL A 394 -16.67 -0.25 -38.30
N TYR A 395 -16.49 0.70 -37.39
CA TYR A 395 -15.16 1.22 -37.05
C TYR A 395 -14.68 0.49 -35.79
N ASN A 396 -13.73 -0.42 -35.99
CA ASN A 396 -13.00 -1.15 -34.95
C ASN A 396 -11.90 -0.26 -34.34
N GLN A 397 -11.88 -0.10 -33.02
CA GLN A 397 -10.66 -0.01 -32.19
C GLN A 397 -10.94 -0.66 -30.82
N PRO A 398 -10.07 -1.52 -30.26
CA PRO A 398 -10.39 -2.31 -29.06
C PRO A 398 -9.89 -1.66 -27.74
N PHE A 399 -10.40 -2.16 -26.60
CA PHE A 399 -10.31 -1.63 -25.22
C PHE A 399 -9.25 -2.22 -24.30
N SER A 400 -8.39 -1.40 -23.72
CA SER A 400 -7.74 -1.83 -22.48
C SER A 400 -8.72 -1.88 -21.34
N ASN A 401 -8.52 -2.86 -20.46
CA ASN A 401 -9.11 -2.99 -19.14
C ASN A 401 -8.94 -1.70 -18.30
N TYR A 402 -9.61 -1.55 -17.17
CA TYR A 402 -9.43 -0.39 -16.29
C TYR A 402 -8.17 -0.53 -15.41
N GLN A 403 -7.82 -1.78 -15.07
CA GLN A 403 -6.75 -2.15 -14.14
C GLN A 403 -5.36 -1.71 -14.59
N GLU A 404 -4.92 -1.88 -15.84
CA GLU A 404 -3.60 -1.35 -16.20
C GLU A 404 -3.57 0.18 -16.42
N ARG A 405 -4.70 0.89 -16.25
CA ARG A 405 -4.70 2.37 -16.25
C ARG A 405 -4.22 2.77 -14.88
N ILE A 406 -4.80 2.14 -13.85
CA ILE A 406 -4.29 2.14 -12.49
C ILE A 406 -2.83 1.67 -12.48
N ASP A 407 -2.46 0.55 -13.12
CA ASP A 407 -1.07 0.08 -13.10
C ASP A 407 -0.10 0.99 -13.87
N SER A 408 -0.53 1.63 -14.96
CA SER A 408 0.29 2.60 -15.71
C SER A 408 0.45 3.92 -14.96
N VAL A 409 -0.62 4.40 -14.32
CA VAL A 409 -0.59 5.57 -13.45
C VAL A 409 0.29 5.30 -12.23
N ASN A 410 0.18 4.12 -11.61
CA ASN A 410 1.02 3.72 -10.49
C ASN A 410 2.49 3.54 -10.92
N LYS A 411 2.76 3.05 -12.13
CA LYS A 411 4.12 2.92 -12.66
C LYS A 411 4.75 4.27 -13.03
N LEU A 412 3.99 5.20 -13.60
CA LEU A 412 4.47 6.57 -13.83
C LEU A 412 4.60 7.34 -12.51
N LEU A 413 3.72 7.13 -11.54
CA LEU A 413 3.88 7.62 -10.18
C LEU A 413 5.16 7.08 -9.56
N GLU A 414 5.48 5.79 -9.75
CA GLU A 414 6.73 5.17 -9.28
C GLU A 414 7.96 5.73 -10.00
N ILE A 415 7.89 5.95 -11.32
CA ILE A 415 8.95 6.62 -12.07
C ILE A 415 9.13 8.07 -11.60
N ALA A 416 8.05 8.82 -11.41
CA ALA A 416 8.07 10.19 -10.89
C ALA A 416 8.65 10.24 -9.48
N LYS A 417 8.29 9.28 -8.61
CA LYS A 417 8.87 9.12 -7.26
C LYS A 417 10.37 8.83 -7.32
N ASN A 418 10.83 8.04 -8.28
CA ASN A 418 12.24 7.65 -8.42
C ASN A 418 13.12 8.70 -9.12
N THR A 419 12.54 9.51 -9.99
CA THR A 419 13.29 10.48 -10.82
C THR A 419 13.24 11.90 -10.29
N GLU A 420 12.17 12.27 -9.56
CA GLU A 420 11.87 13.62 -9.08
C GLU A 420 11.90 14.71 -10.15
N LYS A 421 11.81 14.35 -11.45
CA LYS A 421 11.85 15.31 -12.55
C LYS A 421 10.46 15.89 -12.80
N GLU A 422 10.39 17.20 -12.98
CA GLU A 422 9.16 17.95 -13.28
C GLU A 422 8.40 17.39 -14.49
N GLU A 423 9.13 16.90 -15.49
CA GLU A 423 8.60 16.32 -16.73
C GLU A 423 7.89 14.98 -16.46
N ASP A 424 8.50 14.11 -15.66
CA ASP A 424 7.95 12.79 -15.27
C ASP A 424 6.76 12.94 -14.30
N ILE A 425 6.82 13.91 -13.37
CA ILE A 425 5.70 14.27 -12.46
C ILE A 425 4.51 14.81 -13.26
N LYS A 426 4.77 15.67 -14.24
CA LYS A 426 3.73 16.22 -15.12
C LYS A 426 3.08 15.13 -15.97
N GLU A 427 3.87 14.23 -16.53
CA GLU A 427 3.38 13.09 -17.32
C GLU A 427 2.53 12.13 -16.45
N ALA A 428 2.98 11.84 -15.22
CA ALA A 428 2.22 11.05 -14.26
C ALA A 428 0.92 11.75 -13.80
N ARG A 429 0.91 13.08 -13.64
CA ARG A 429 -0.28 13.88 -13.26
C ARG A 429 -1.30 13.95 -14.39
N GLU A 430 -0.84 14.16 -15.61
CA GLU A 430 -1.68 14.13 -16.81
C GLU A 430 -2.32 12.74 -16.99
N LEU A 431 -1.58 11.65 -16.72
CA LEU A 431 -2.12 10.28 -16.78
C LEU A 431 -3.06 9.95 -15.61
N ALA A 432 -2.75 10.34 -14.38
CA ALA A 432 -3.59 10.12 -13.20
C ALA A 432 -4.97 10.77 -13.34
N GLN A 433 -5.02 11.96 -13.95
CA GLN A 433 -6.26 12.67 -14.28
C GLN A 433 -7.20 11.87 -15.22
N THR A 434 -6.70 10.82 -15.88
CA THR A 434 -7.46 9.95 -16.79
C THR A 434 -8.10 8.72 -16.12
N LEU A 435 -7.92 8.53 -14.81
CA LEU A 435 -8.62 7.50 -14.01
C LEU A 435 -10.11 7.86 -13.83
N ILE A 436 -10.97 6.84 -13.94
CA ILE A 436 -12.44 6.98 -13.92
C ILE A 436 -12.96 6.92 -12.48
N ASP A 437 -12.38 6.08 -11.62
CA ASP A 437 -12.65 6.06 -10.19
C ASP A 437 -12.16 7.37 -9.56
N SER A 438 -13.09 8.14 -9.01
CA SER A 438 -12.81 9.44 -8.42
C SER A 438 -11.90 9.35 -7.21
N GLU A 439 -11.99 8.27 -6.43
CA GLU A 439 -11.23 8.09 -5.19
C GLU A 439 -9.77 7.74 -5.49
N GLU A 440 -9.54 6.84 -6.45
CA GLU A 440 -8.19 6.44 -6.87
C GLU A 440 -7.47 7.54 -7.67
N ARG A 441 -8.22 8.31 -8.47
CA ARG A 441 -7.72 9.53 -9.13
C ARG A 441 -7.27 10.58 -8.12
N GLU A 442 -8.11 10.91 -7.15
CA GLU A 442 -7.76 11.91 -6.13
C GLU A 442 -6.57 11.48 -5.29
N THR A 443 -6.49 10.20 -4.94
CA THR A 443 -5.36 9.61 -4.21
C THR A 443 -4.05 9.81 -4.98
N ILE A 444 -4.02 9.48 -6.27
CA ILE A 444 -2.77 9.56 -7.02
C ILE A 444 -2.38 11.00 -7.37
N LEU A 445 -3.35 11.88 -7.65
CA LEU A 445 -3.05 13.31 -7.84
C LEU A 445 -2.47 13.94 -6.57
N LYS A 446 -3.00 13.59 -5.39
CA LYS A 446 -2.40 13.97 -4.11
C LYS A 446 -0.99 13.41 -3.97
N GLN A 447 -0.77 12.12 -4.28
CA GLN A 447 0.57 11.51 -4.24
C GLN A 447 1.60 12.22 -5.13
N LEU A 448 1.18 12.72 -6.30
CA LEU A 448 2.03 13.46 -7.23
C LEU A 448 2.35 14.88 -6.74
N ASP A 449 1.44 15.53 -6.02
CA ASP A 449 1.65 16.87 -5.43
C ASP A 449 2.71 16.90 -4.31
N TYR A 450 3.04 15.71 -3.79
CA TYR A 450 4.00 15.47 -2.71
C TYR A 450 5.40 15.05 -3.20
N ILE A 451 5.57 14.71 -4.49
CA ILE A 451 6.88 14.33 -5.06
C ILE A 451 7.80 15.56 -5.12
N GLY A 452 9.06 15.41 -4.69
CA GLY A 452 10.04 16.50 -4.64
C GLY A 452 9.84 17.47 -3.47
N LYS A 453 8.88 17.22 -2.57
CA LYS A 453 8.62 18.01 -1.34
C LYS A 453 8.97 17.25 -0.05
N SER A 454 9.86 16.27 -0.15
CA SER A 454 10.15 15.31 0.91
C SER A 454 10.48 15.96 2.26
N ASP A 455 11.24 17.07 2.28
CA ASP A 455 11.58 17.78 3.53
C ASP A 455 10.37 18.48 4.18
N GLU A 456 9.46 19.04 3.37
CA GLU A 456 8.25 19.71 3.85
C GLU A 456 7.23 18.70 4.39
N LEU A 457 7.05 17.56 3.71
CA LEU A 457 6.24 16.45 4.21
C LEU A 457 6.80 15.83 5.48
N LYS A 458 8.11 15.56 5.55
CA LYS A 458 8.74 15.02 6.77
C LYS A 458 8.54 15.96 7.95
N SER A 459 8.60 17.28 7.72
CA SER A 459 8.33 18.27 8.75
C SER A 459 6.86 18.29 9.20
N GLN A 460 5.90 18.26 8.27
CA GLN A 460 4.46 18.23 8.57
C GLN A 460 4.03 16.93 9.26
N ILE A 461 4.45 15.77 8.74
CA ILE A 461 4.18 14.45 9.32
C ILE A 461 4.86 14.35 10.68
N GLY A 462 6.11 14.79 10.81
CA GLY A 462 6.83 14.83 12.08
C GLY A 462 6.10 15.67 13.13
N ALA A 463 5.56 16.83 12.77
CA ALA A 463 4.79 17.67 13.67
C ALA A 463 3.48 16.99 14.12
N LEU A 464 2.74 16.37 13.20
CA LEU A 464 1.50 15.63 13.51
C LEU A 464 1.77 14.39 14.37
N VAL A 465 2.82 13.63 14.07
CA VAL A 465 3.26 12.48 14.85
C VAL A 465 3.65 12.90 16.26
N VAL A 466 4.48 13.94 16.43
CA VAL A 466 4.87 14.47 17.74
C VAL A 466 3.66 14.94 18.54
N ASP A 467 2.71 15.63 17.91
CA ASP A 467 1.49 16.11 18.57
C ASP A 467 0.58 14.96 19.01
N LEU A 468 0.40 13.93 18.17
CA LEU A 468 -0.43 12.76 18.45
C LEU A 468 0.23 11.77 19.44
N GLU A 469 1.55 11.57 19.36
CA GLU A 469 2.30 10.70 20.27
C GLU A 469 2.40 11.28 21.68
N ASN A 470 2.46 12.60 21.82
CA ASN A 470 2.56 13.28 23.12
C ASN A 470 1.20 13.72 23.68
N SER A 471 0.12 13.60 22.92
CA SER A 471 -1.22 13.90 23.43
C SER A 471 -1.77 12.77 24.31
N ASP A 472 -2.42 13.15 25.41
CA ASP A 472 -3.12 12.23 26.31
C ASP A 472 -4.30 11.50 25.62
N THR A 473 -4.90 12.13 24.60
CA THR A 473 -5.98 11.56 23.77
C THR A 473 -5.74 11.84 22.29
N ILE A 474 -6.09 10.89 21.43
CA ILE A 474 -5.93 11.05 19.98
C ILE A 474 -6.98 12.04 19.47
N ASN A 475 -6.52 13.18 18.94
CA ASN A 475 -7.37 14.12 18.24
C ASN A 475 -7.76 13.52 16.88
N THR A 476 -9.03 13.14 16.73
CA THR A 476 -9.58 12.50 15.52
C THR A 476 -9.27 13.26 14.25
N ASN A 477 -9.41 14.59 14.25
CA ASN A 477 -9.18 15.39 13.04
C ASN A 477 -7.71 15.34 12.62
N LYS A 478 -6.78 15.45 13.59
CA LYS A 478 -5.35 15.36 13.34
C LYS A 478 -4.89 13.95 12.96
N PHE A 479 -5.54 12.92 13.51
CA PHE A 479 -5.27 11.53 13.15
C PHE A 479 -5.70 11.22 11.71
N GLU A 480 -6.91 11.63 11.31
CA GLU A 480 -7.35 11.47 9.93
C GLU A 480 -6.48 12.31 8.96
N GLU A 481 -6.01 13.50 9.38
CA GLU A 481 -5.03 14.29 8.62
C GLU A 481 -3.68 13.55 8.47
N LEU A 482 -3.13 12.98 9.55
CA LEU A 482 -1.90 12.18 9.51
C LEU A 482 -2.05 10.95 8.60
N LYS A 483 -3.17 10.24 8.73
CA LYS A 483 -3.51 9.06 7.91
C LYS A 483 -3.67 9.43 6.44
N GLU A 484 -4.31 10.55 6.14
CA GLU A 484 -4.47 11.05 4.78
C GLU A 484 -3.12 11.43 4.17
N ILE A 485 -2.26 12.14 4.91
CA ILE A 485 -0.93 12.51 4.42
C ILE A 485 -0.06 11.27 4.19
N LEU A 486 -0.03 10.31 5.12
CA LEU A 486 0.77 9.08 4.99
C LEU A 486 0.29 8.16 3.88
N ASN A 487 -1.02 8.01 3.66
CA ASN A 487 -1.55 7.24 2.53
C ASN A 487 -1.11 7.83 1.16
N ASN A 488 -0.75 9.11 1.14
CA ASN A 488 -0.35 9.83 -0.07
C ASN A 488 1.16 10.16 -0.12
N ALA A 489 1.96 9.81 0.89
CA ALA A 489 3.38 10.10 0.92
C ALA A 489 4.21 9.10 0.06
N PRO A 490 5.41 9.48 -0.41
CA PRO A 490 6.38 8.54 -0.98
C PRO A 490 6.70 7.37 -0.04
N GLU A 491 6.97 6.19 -0.59
CA GLU A 491 7.18 4.95 0.19
C GLU A 491 8.33 5.07 1.20
N GLU A 492 9.37 5.83 0.88
CA GLU A 492 10.47 6.14 1.80
C GLU A 492 10.00 6.89 3.06
N ILE A 493 9.10 7.86 2.91
CA ILE A 493 8.50 8.62 4.03
C ILE A 493 7.51 7.73 4.79
N VAL A 494 6.71 6.94 4.07
CA VAL A 494 5.77 6.00 4.70
C VAL A 494 6.53 4.98 5.56
N GLU A 495 7.62 4.42 5.06
CA GLU A 495 8.43 3.44 5.80
C GLU A 495 9.14 4.10 7.00
N GLU A 496 9.59 5.34 6.87
CA GLU A 496 10.17 6.15 7.97
C GLU A 496 9.16 6.35 9.12
N PHE A 497 7.91 6.68 8.81
CA PHE A 497 6.86 6.96 9.80
C PHE A 497 5.93 5.78 10.10
N LYS A 498 6.15 4.61 9.50
CA LYS A 498 5.31 3.40 9.65
C LYS A 498 5.18 2.94 11.10
N THR A 499 6.28 2.95 11.83
CA THR A 499 6.30 2.54 13.23
C THR A 499 5.55 3.53 14.13
N PRO A 500 5.84 4.86 14.08
CA PRO A 500 5.05 5.87 14.78
C PRO A 500 3.55 5.81 14.43
N TYR A 501 3.21 5.75 13.15
CA TYR A 501 1.82 5.69 12.68
C TYR A 501 1.08 4.44 13.19
N SER A 502 1.72 3.27 13.16
CA SER A 502 1.13 2.02 13.67
C SER A 502 0.79 2.11 15.16
N LYS A 503 1.67 2.74 15.96
CA LYS A 503 1.40 3.00 17.39
C LYS A 503 0.21 3.95 17.58
N ILE A 504 0.19 5.06 16.85
CA ILE A 504 -0.89 6.06 16.92
C ILE A 504 -2.23 5.45 16.46
N ALA A 505 -2.23 4.69 15.36
CA ALA A 505 -3.41 4.05 14.81
C ALA A 505 -4.01 3.02 15.79
N LYS A 506 -3.16 2.25 16.48
CA LYS A 506 -3.64 1.32 17.53
C LYS A 506 -4.20 2.07 18.73
N ARG A 507 -3.60 3.19 19.14
CA ARG A 507 -4.18 4.06 20.18
C ARG A 507 -5.55 4.61 19.77
N TYR A 508 -5.68 5.08 18.53
CA TYR A 508 -6.95 5.58 18.00
C TYR A 508 -8.05 4.51 17.98
N GLU A 509 -7.72 3.30 17.55
CA GLU A 509 -8.63 2.15 17.54
C GLU A 509 -9.10 1.79 18.95
N ILE A 510 -8.18 1.74 19.92
CA ILE A 510 -8.49 1.50 21.33
C ILE A 510 -9.38 2.63 21.88
N GLU A 511 -9.04 3.90 21.66
CA GLU A 511 -9.81 5.03 22.18
C GLU A 511 -11.22 5.12 21.60
N ASN A 512 -11.40 4.81 20.31
CA ASN A 512 -12.72 4.75 19.69
C ASN A 512 -13.53 3.56 20.20
N LEU A 513 -12.91 2.39 20.35
CA LEU A 513 -13.61 1.22 20.91
C LEU A 513 -13.96 1.43 22.39
N ILE A 514 -13.13 2.15 23.15
CA ILE A 514 -13.48 2.61 24.51
C ILE A 514 -14.72 3.51 24.47
N LYS A 515 -14.76 4.53 23.60
CA LYS A 515 -15.94 5.42 23.47
C LYS A 515 -17.19 4.65 23.03
N GLU A 516 -17.04 3.72 22.10
CA GLU A 516 -18.14 2.86 21.66
C GLU A 516 -18.65 1.96 22.79
N THR A 517 -17.74 1.38 23.58
CA THR A 517 -18.06 0.55 24.75
C THR A 517 -18.69 1.38 25.87
N GLU A 518 -18.25 2.62 26.07
CA GLU A 518 -18.88 3.58 26.99
C GLU A 518 -20.32 3.93 26.56
N GLY A 519 -20.56 4.07 25.24
CA GLY A 519 -21.89 4.34 24.70
C GLY A 519 -22.81 3.12 24.61
N ASN A 520 -22.25 1.93 24.44
CA ASN A 520 -22.95 0.66 24.32
C ASN A 520 -22.18 -0.47 25.02
N LEU A 521 -22.35 -0.53 26.34
CA LEU A 521 -21.65 -1.48 27.20
C LEU A 521 -22.26 -2.89 27.09
N THR A 522 -21.58 -3.75 26.32
CA THR A 522 -21.92 -5.15 26.04
C THR A 522 -20.70 -6.07 26.21
N GLU A 523 -20.95 -7.36 26.45
CA GLU A 523 -19.90 -8.40 26.51
C GLU A 523 -19.07 -8.44 25.23
N GLU A 524 -19.72 -8.36 24.06
CA GLU A 524 -19.05 -8.37 22.76
C GLU A 524 -18.06 -7.21 22.58
N ASN A 525 -18.43 -6.00 23.05
CA ASN A 525 -17.56 -4.83 22.95
C ASN A 525 -16.39 -4.90 23.94
N LEU A 526 -16.61 -5.45 25.13
CA LEU A 526 -15.54 -5.72 26.10
C LEU A 526 -14.57 -6.78 25.59
N ASP A 527 -15.05 -7.86 24.98
CA ASP A 527 -14.22 -8.90 24.37
C ASP A 527 -13.37 -8.34 23.23
N LYS A 528 -13.96 -7.51 22.36
CA LYS A 528 -13.22 -6.81 21.30
C LYS A 528 -12.13 -5.93 21.91
N LEU A 529 -12.45 -5.17 22.97
CA LEU A 529 -11.51 -4.26 23.63
C LEU A 529 -10.36 -4.99 24.33
N SER A 530 -10.66 -6.09 25.03
CA SER A 530 -9.65 -6.97 25.67
C SER A 530 -8.69 -7.52 24.62
N ASN A 531 -9.23 -8.12 23.55
CA ASN A 531 -8.42 -8.67 22.46
C ASN A 531 -7.54 -7.61 21.79
N LEU A 532 -8.02 -6.37 21.69
CA LEU A 532 -7.27 -5.26 21.12
C LEU A 532 -6.13 -4.81 22.05
N LEU A 533 -6.38 -4.71 23.35
CA LEU A 533 -5.38 -4.33 24.35
C LEU A 533 -4.27 -5.38 24.51
N ASP A 534 -4.60 -6.66 24.39
CA ASP A 534 -3.63 -7.77 24.49
C ASP A 534 -2.67 -7.82 23.30
N ASN A 535 -3.14 -7.40 22.11
CA ASN A 535 -2.39 -7.48 20.85
C ASN A 535 -1.85 -6.13 20.34
N ALA A 536 -2.09 -5.03 21.06
CA ALA A 536 -1.67 -3.70 20.65
C ALA A 536 -0.19 -3.41 20.97
N ASN A 537 0.55 -3.00 19.94
CA ASN A 537 1.91 -2.47 20.06
C ASN A 537 1.87 -0.96 20.35
N ILE A 538 1.58 -0.59 21.60
CA ILE A 538 1.48 0.81 22.09
C ILE A 538 2.40 1.02 23.29
N GLU A 539 2.81 2.27 23.57
CA GLU A 539 3.68 2.57 24.73
C GLU A 539 3.04 2.20 26.08
N ASP A 540 3.84 1.70 27.01
CA ASP A 540 3.39 1.22 28.32
C ASP A 540 2.58 2.25 29.11
N LYS A 541 2.94 3.54 28.98
CA LYS A 541 2.25 4.65 29.65
C LYS A 541 0.76 4.74 29.26
N TYR A 542 0.44 4.45 28.00
CA TYR A 542 -0.93 4.44 27.49
C TYR A 542 -1.61 3.11 27.76
N LYS A 543 -0.88 2.00 27.65
CA LYS A 543 -1.39 0.66 27.95
C LYS A 543 -1.96 0.58 29.36
N LEU A 544 -1.23 1.07 30.36
CA LEU A 544 -1.70 1.17 31.75
C LEU A 544 -3.00 1.99 31.89
N SER A 545 -3.09 3.12 31.18
CA SER A 545 -4.27 3.99 31.21
C SER A 545 -5.49 3.30 30.58
N TYR A 546 -5.32 2.67 29.42
CA TYR A 546 -6.42 1.98 28.73
C TYR A 546 -6.83 0.69 29.43
N THR A 547 -5.90 -0.08 29.99
CA THR A 547 -6.22 -1.22 30.87
C THR A 547 -7.03 -0.77 32.08
N SER A 548 -6.65 0.35 32.71
CA SER A 548 -7.44 0.91 33.82
C SER A 548 -8.86 1.32 33.41
N LYS A 549 -9.03 1.86 32.19
CA LYS A 549 -10.36 2.19 31.63
C LYS A 549 -11.15 0.91 31.29
N TYR A 550 -10.50 -0.10 30.74
CA TYR A 550 -11.10 -1.41 30.47
C TYR A 550 -11.57 -2.08 31.78
N ASP A 551 -10.73 -2.12 32.81
CA ASP A 551 -11.08 -2.67 34.12
C ASP A 551 -12.27 -1.94 34.73
N LYS A 552 -12.32 -0.61 34.56
CA LYS A 552 -13.49 0.19 34.97
C LYS A 552 -14.74 -0.20 34.19
N LEU A 553 -14.68 -0.30 32.86
CA LEU A 553 -15.80 -0.70 32.01
C LEU A 553 -16.26 -2.13 32.30
N LEU A 554 -15.34 -3.05 32.54
CA LEU A 554 -15.62 -4.43 32.93
C LEU A 554 -16.31 -4.46 34.30
N ASN A 555 -15.85 -3.66 35.27
CA ASN A 555 -16.51 -3.49 36.56
C ASN A 555 -17.91 -2.86 36.40
N ASP A 556 -18.06 -1.83 35.56
CA ASP A 556 -19.34 -1.18 35.28
C ASP A 556 -20.31 -2.15 34.58
N TYR A 557 -19.83 -3.02 33.70
CA TYR A 557 -20.62 -4.07 33.05
C TYR A 557 -21.03 -5.15 34.04
N THR A 558 -20.09 -5.61 34.86
CA THR A 558 -20.34 -6.56 35.94
C THR A 558 -21.39 -5.99 36.89
N LYS A 559 -21.26 -4.72 37.29
CA LYS A 559 -22.23 -4.00 38.12
C LYS A 559 -23.57 -3.82 37.43
N LYS A 560 -23.62 -3.55 36.12
CA LYS A 560 -24.86 -3.46 35.34
C LYS A 560 -25.59 -4.81 35.28
N VAL A 561 -24.86 -5.90 35.07
CA VAL A 561 -25.40 -7.27 35.12
C VAL A 561 -25.91 -7.59 36.52
N GLU A 562 -25.13 -7.29 37.56
CA GLU A 562 -25.53 -7.46 38.96
C GLU A 562 -26.75 -6.59 39.33
N GLU A 563 -26.82 -5.33 38.90
CA GLU A 563 -27.93 -4.41 39.13
C GLU A 563 -29.19 -4.84 38.37
N GLN A 564 -29.05 -5.38 37.15
CA GLN A 564 -30.15 -5.93 36.37
C GLN A 564 -30.71 -7.20 37.03
N GLU A 565 -29.85 -8.11 37.47
CA GLU A 565 -30.25 -9.28 38.26
C GLU A 565 -30.89 -8.88 39.60
N GLN A 566 -30.38 -7.82 40.24
CA GLN A 566 -30.90 -7.32 41.51
C GLN A 566 -32.24 -6.58 41.35
N THR A 567 -32.44 -5.86 40.24
CA THR A 567 -33.71 -5.18 39.91
C THR A 567 -34.79 -6.19 39.54
N GLU A 568 -34.45 -7.20 38.73
CA GLU A 568 -35.38 -8.27 38.36
C GLU A 568 -35.76 -9.11 39.58
N TYR A 569 -34.80 -9.36 40.47
CA TYR A 569 -35.05 -10.01 41.75
C TYR A 569 -35.88 -9.14 42.70
N ALA A 570 -35.64 -7.83 42.77
CA ALA A 570 -36.41 -6.89 43.57
C ALA A 570 -37.88 -6.81 43.12
N ALA A 571 -38.15 -6.87 41.80
CA ALA A 571 -39.51 -6.94 41.27
C ALA A 571 -40.20 -8.26 41.64
N LYS A 572 -39.49 -9.41 41.56
CA LYS A 572 -39.99 -10.72 42.01
C LYS A 572 -40.30 -10.72 43.51
N LEU A 573 -39.42 -10.16 44.32
CA LEU A 573 -39.60 -10.03 45.77
C LEU A 573 -40.79 -9.10 46.11
N GLN A 574 -40.95 -7.99 45.39
CA GLN A 574 -42.08 -7.07 45.60
C GLN A 574 -43.42 -7.71 45.22
N ALA A 575 -43.47 -8.46 44.11
CA ALA A 575 -44.67 -9.18 43.70
C ALA A 575 -45.05 -10.27 44.72
N ALA A 576 -44.07 -11.04 45.19
CA ALA A 576 -44.29 -12.04 46.24
C ALA A 576 -44.75 -11.38 47.55
N THR A 577 -44.14 -10.26 47.95
CA THR A 577 -44.51 -9.52 49.17
C THR A 577 -45.95 -9.00 49.10
N LYS A 578 -46.37 -8.41 47.98
CA LYS A 578 -47.76 -7.98 47.77
C LYS A 578 -48.76 -9.14 47.81
N ALA A 579 -48.39 -10.29 47.24
CA ALA A 579 -49.22 -11.49 47.30
C ALA A 579 -49.36 -12.00 48.74
N VAL A 580 -48.28 -11.97 49.54
CA VAL A 580 -48.30 -12.32 50.97
C VAL A 580 -49.20 -11.37 51.75
N GLU A 581 -49.08 -10.05 51.54
CA GLU A 581 -49.97 -9.06 52.17
C GLU A 581 -51.44 -9.28 51.80
N LYS A 582 -51.72 -9.64 50.55
CA LYS A 582 -53.07 -10.00 50.10
C LYS A 582 -53.58 -11.26 50.81
N ALA A 583 -52.74 -12.28 50.97
CA ALA A 583 -53.08 -13.50 51.70
C ALA A 583 -53.34 -13.21 53.20
N GLU A 584 -52.50 -12.39 53.84
CA GLU A 584 -52.65 -11.97 55.24
C GLU A 584 -53.98 -11.25 55.50
N ASN A 585 -54.41 -10.42 54.56
CA ASN A 585 -55.67 -9.66 54.66
C ASN A 585 -56.90 -10.50 54.33
N SER A 586 -56.84 -11.26 53.22
CA SER A 586 -57.98 -12.05 52.75
C SER A 586 -58.27 -13.28 53.61
N LYS A 587 -57.22 -13.85 54.23
CA LYS A 587 -57.27 -15.09 55.00
C LYS A 587 -58.04 -16.19 54.26
N ASN A 588 -57.79 -16.33 52.97
CA ASN A 588 -58.33 -17.40 52.14
C ASN A 588 -57.20 -18.28 51.57
N GLN A 589 -57.50 -19.54 51.30
CA GLN A 589 -56.50 -20.52 50.90
C GLN A 589 -55.93 -20.25 49.50
N ALA A 590 -56.74 -19.76 48.57
CA ALA A 590 -56.32 -19.53 47.18
C ALA A 590 -55.27 -18.40 47.05
N ASP A 591 -55.47 -17.30 47.77
CA ASP A 591 -54.52 -16.19 47.82
C ASP A 591 -53.24 -16.60 48.54
N LEU A 592 -53.34 -17.45 49.58
CA LEU A 592 -52.20 -18.01 50.28
C LEU A 592 -51.37 -18.96 49.40
N ASP A 593 -52.00 -19.86 48.66
CA ASP A 593 -51.30 -20.79 47.77
C ASP A 593 -50.58 -20.06 46.63
N ASN A 594 -51.23 -19.04 46.06
CA ASN A 594 -50.62 -18.16 45.06
C ASN A 594 -49.40 -17.41 45.63
N ALA A 595 -49.53 -16.84 46.84
CA ALA A 595 -48.42 -16.17 47.51
C ALA A 595 -47.25 -17.13 47.83
N ARG A 596 -47.56 -18.37 48.23
CA ARG A 596 -46.57 -19.40 48.56
C ARG A 596 -45.83 -19.88 47.30
N GLY A 597 -46.52 -19.98 46.17
CA GLY A 597 -45.91 -20.25 44.86
C GLY A 597 -44.89 -19.18 44.46
N LEU A 598 -45.24 -17.91 44.59
CA LEU A 598 -44.33 -16.80 44.31
C LEU A 598 -43.15 -16.75 45.30
N ALA A 599 -43.39 -16.93 46.60
CA ALA A 599 -42.34 -16.93 47.63
C ALA A 599 -41.32 -18.08 47.45
N ASN A 600 -41.75 -19.25 46.97
CA ASN A 600 -40.89 -20.40 46.75
C ASN A 600 -39.91 -20.24 45.57
N SER A 601 -40.16 -19.27 44.69
CA SER A 601 -39.28 -18.91 43.57
C SER A 601 -38.16 -17.92 43.96
N LEU A 602 -38.15 -17.43 45.20
CA LEU A 602 -37.17 -16.46 45.70
C LEU A 602 -35.91 -17.13 46.29
N LYS A 603 -34.88 -16.32 46.56
CA LYS A 603 -33.64 -16.76 47.23
C LYS A 603 -33.96 -17.22 48.66
N THR A 604 -33.13 -18.14 49.17
CA THR A 604 -33.38 -18.92 50.40
C THR A 604 -33.82 -18.09 51.60
N THR A 605 -33.19 -16.95 51.86
CA THR A 605 -33.50 -16.08 53.01
C THR A 605 -34.88 -15.43 52.88
N ASP A 606 -35.19 -14.80 51.75
CA ASP A 606 -36.48 -14.14 51.52
C ASP A 606 -37.63 -15.14 51.43
N LYS A 607 -37.37 -16.27 50.76
CA LYS A 607 -38.28 -17.43 50.74
C LYS A 607 -38.62 -17.87 52.16
N SER A 608 -37.62 -18.04 53.02
CA SER A 608 -37.83 -18.46 54.42
C SER A 608 -38.65 -17.43 55.19
N ASN A 609 -38.34 -16.13 55.04
CA ASN A 609 -39.04 -15.05 55.73
C ASN A 609 -40.51 -14.93 55.31
N LEU A 610 -40.80 -14.93 54.00
CA LEU A 610 -42.17 -14.83 53.49
C LEU A 610 -42.98 -16.10 53.77
N ASN A 611 -42.38 -17.29 53.65
CA ASN A 611 -43.07 -18.53 54.02
C ASN A 611 -43.40 -18.58 55.51
N THR A 612 -42.52 -18.06 56.38
CA THR A 612 -42.83 -17.94 57.82
C THR A 612 -44.06 -17.06 58.09
N ARG A 613 -44.27 -16.00 57.32
CA ARG A 613 -45.48 -15.16 57.39
C ARG A 613 -46.71 -15.91 56.88
N LEU A 614 -46.59 -16.57 55.73
CA LEU A 614 -47.66 -17.38 55.16
C LEU A 614 -48.05 -18.56 56.05
N ASP A 615 -47.11 -19.15 56.78
CA ASP A 615 -47.41 -20.23 57.74
C ASP A 615 -48.28 -19.73 58.90
N LYS A 616 -48.13 -18.47 59.31
CA LYS A 616 -49.04 -17.84 60.29
C LYS A 616 -50.43 -17.58 59.70
N VAL A 617 -50.51 -17.15 58.43
CA VAL A 617 -51.80 -16.97 57.74
C VAL A 617 -52.51 -18.31 57.54
N GLN A 618 -51.76 -19.35 57.17
CA GLN A 618 -52.27 -20.72 57.08
C GLN A 618 -52.83 -21.17 58.42
N LYS A 619 -52.10 -20.91 59.50
CA LYS A 619 -52.56 -21.18 60.87
C LYS A 619 -53.85 -20.41 61.21
N ASP A 620 -53.94 -19.12 60.88
CA ASP A 620 -55.17 -18.33 61.08
C ASP A 620 -56.36 -18.84 60.27
N ILE A 621 -56.12 -19.35 59.06
CA ILE A 621 -57.14 -19.99 58.20
C ILE A 621 -57.61 -21.29 58.85
N ASP A 622 -56.67 -22.08 59.36
CA ASP A 622 -56.94 -23.37 59.97
C ASP A 622 -57.59 -23.21 61.36
N ASP A 623 -57.23 -22.18 62.13
CA ASP A 623 -57.82 -21.87 63.44
C ASP A 623 -59.27 -21.36 63.35
N LYS A 624 -59.71 -20.90 62.16
CA LYS A 624 -61.12 -20.52 61.89
C LYS A 624 -62.02 -21.69 61.52
N LYS A 625 -61.47 -22.86 61.21
CA LYS A 625 -62.24 -24.05 60.86
C LYS A 625 -62.81 -24.68 62.14
N THR A 626 -64.10 -25.05 62.14
CA THR A 626 -64.68 -25.82 63.25
C THR A 626 -64.00 -27.19 63.34
N GLU A 627 -63.99 -27.84 64.50
CA GLU A 627 -63.42 -29.20 64.62
C GLU A 627 -64.14 -30.22 63.72
N GLU A 628 -65.39 -29.94 63.34
CA GLU A 628 -66.16 -30.70 62.34
C GLU A 628 -65.64 -30.46 60.91
N GLU A 629 -65.25 -29.23 60.56
CA GLU A 629 -64.64 -28.90 59.27
C GLU A 629 -63.20 -29.44 59.15
N LYS A 630 -62.41 -29.40 60.24
CA LYS A 630 -61.07 -29.99 60.29
C LYS A 630 -61.12 -31.51 60.15
N GLN A 631 -62.11 -32.15 60.77
CA GLN A 631 -62.32 -33.60 60.66
C GLN A 631 -62.83 -33.98 59.26
N ALA A 632 -63.76 -33.23 58.68
CA ALA A 632 -64.26 -33.47 57.32
C ALA A 632 -63.18 -33.27 56.24
N GLU A 633 -62.31 -32.26 56.40
CA GLU A 633 -61.19 -32.03 55.47
C GLU A 633 -60.13 -33.14 55.58
N TYR A 634 -59.86 -33.61 56.80
CA TYR A 634 -58.98 -34.74 57.02
C TYR A 634 -59.56 -36.03 56.42
N GLU A 635 -60.86 -36.27 56.58
CA GLU A 635 -61.55 -37.42 55.98
C GLU A 635 -61.54 -37.36 54.44
N ALA A 636 -61.68 -36.17 53.85
CA ALA A 636 -61.55 -35.98 52.40
C ALA A 636 -60.11 -36.21 51.89
N LYS A 637 -59.10 -35.75 52.63
CA LYS A 637 -57.67 -36.03 52.33
C LYS A 637 -57.37 -37.52 52.44
N LEU A 638 -57.84 -38.16 53.51
CA LEU A 638 -57.71 -39.60 53.72
C LEU A 638 -58.39 -40.39 52.62
N GLN A 639 -59.59 -39.98 52.19
CA GLN A 639 -60.32 -40.63 51.10
C GLN A 639 -59.61 -40.46 49.75
N THR A 640 -59.04 -39.29 49.48
CA THR A 640 -58.30 -39.01 48.24
C THR A 640 -57.01 -39.82 48.17
N ALA A 641 -56.23 -39.84 49.26
CA ALA A 641 -55.04 -40.67 49.38
C ALA A 641 -55.39 -42.16 49.27
N THR A 642 -56.48 -42.61 49.91
CA THR A 642 -56.95 -44.00 49.83
C THR A 642 -57.30 -44.40 48.40
N LYS A 643 -58.03 -43.56 47.65
CA LYS A 643 -58.34 -43.81 46.22
C LYS A 643 -57.10 -43.82 45.34
N ALA A 644 -56.12 -42.96 45.63
CA ALA A 644 -54.85 -42.97 44.90
C ALA A 644 -54.05 -44.26 45.18
N VAL A 645 -54.06 -44.75 46.43
CA VAL A 645 -53.45 -46.04 46.80
C VAL A 645 -54.18 -47.20 46.13
N GLU A 646 -55.51 -47.22 46.12
CA GLU A 646 -56.30 -48.23 45.39
C GLU A 646 -56.02 -48.20 43.89
N LYS A 647 -55.85 -47.01 43.31
CA LYS A 647 -55.45 -46.85 41.90
C LYS A 647 -54.06 -47.45 41.68
N ALA A 648 -53.09 -47.17 42.54
CA ALA A 648 -51.74 -47.71 42.46
C ALA A 648 -51.72 -49.24 42.65
N GLU A 649 -52.50 -49.79 43.58
CA GLU A 649 -52.68 -51.23 43.80
C GLU A 649 -53.23 -51.94 42.56
N ASN A 650 -54.15 -51.28 41.85
CA ASN A 650 -54.77 -51.83 40.65
C ASN A 650 -53.88 -51.66 39.40
N SER A 651 -53.30 -50.48 39.20
CA SER A 651 -52.50 -50.18 38.01
C SER A 651 -51.12 -50.82 38.06
N LYS A 652 -50.56 -51.00 39.27
CA LYS A 652 -49.21 -51.52 39.50
C LYS A 652 -48.16 -50.75 38.68
N ASN A 653 -48.32 -49.44 38.58
CA ASN A 653 -47.42 -48.52 37.88
C ASN A 653 -46.64 -47.67 38.89
N GLN A 654 -45.33 -47.50 38.67
CA GLN A 654 -44.45 -46.72 39.53
C GLN A 654 -44.94 -45.27 39.72
N THR A 655 -45.40 -44.62 38.66
CA THR A 655 -45.90 -43.25 38.70
C THR A 655 -47.16 -43.12 39.57
N ASP A 656 -48.04 -44.12 39.54
CA ASP A 656 -49.22 -44.12 40.42
C ASP A 656 -48.84 -44.39 41.89
N VAL A 657 -47.82 -45.22 42.13
CA VAL A 657 -47.26 -45.45 43.48
C VAL A 657 -46.63 -44.18 44.05
N ASP A 658 -45.81 -43.47 43.26
CA ASP A 658 -45.13 -42.24 43.71
C ASP A 658 -46.14 -41.12 44.02
N ASN A 659 -47.14 -40.94 43.15
CA ASN A 659 -48.23 -39.99 43.36
C ASN A 659 -49.05 -40.33 44.61
N ALA A 660 -49.38 -41.61 44.81
CA ALA A 660 -50.11 -42.06 45.99
C ALA A 660 -49.29 -41.92 47.29
N ARG A 661 -47.97 -42.16 47.22
CA ARG A 661 -47.05 -42.04 48.36
C ARG A 661 -46.87 -40.58 48.80
N GLY A 662 -46.84 -39.65 47.84
CA GLY A 662 -46.88 -38.21 48.13
C GLY A 662 -48.14 -37.79 48.91
N LEU A 663 -49.31 -38.29 48.50
CA LEU A 663 -50.57 -38.02 49.20
C LEU A 663 -50.64 -38.70 50.57
N ALA A 664 -50.21 -39.96 50.69
CA ALA A 664 -50.20 -40.70 51.94
C ALA A 664 -49.26 -40.07 53.00
N ASN A 665 -48.11 -39.55 52.58
CA ASN A 665 -47.15 -38.87 53.46
C ASN A 665 -47.68 -37.56 54.07
N SER A 666 -48.76 -37.01 53.53
CA SER A 666 -49.42 -35.80 54.05
C SER A 666 -50.50 -36.07 55.11
N LEU A 667 -50.77 -37.34 55.44
CA LEU A 667 -51.79 -37.75 56.42
C LEU A 667 -51.23 -37.87 57.85
N LYS A 668 -52.12 -38.08 58.85
CA LYS A 668 -51.70 -38.38 60.23
C LYS A 668 -50.94 -39.70 60.26
N GLU A 669 -50.00 -39.84 61.20
CA GLU A 669 -49.02 -40.94 61.23
C GLU A 669 -49.64 -42.34 61.14
N ILE A 670 -50.78 -42.60 61.79
CA ILE A 670 -51.46 -43.89 61.70
C ILE A 670 -51.93 -44.19 60.26
N ASP A 671 -52.60 -43.24 59.61
CA ASP A 671 -53.14 -43.44 58.26
C ASP A 671 -52.04 -43.42 57.19
N LYS A 672 -51.06 -42.52 57.36
CA LYS A 672 -49.83 -42.49 56.56
C LYS A 672 -49.10 -43.83 56.62
N SER A 673 -48.88 -44.37 57.81
CA SER A 673 -48.21 -45.66 58.00
C SER A 673 -49.02 -46.79 57.34
N ASN A 674 -50.34 -46.78 57.48
CA ASN A 674 -51.22 -47.80 56.89
C ASN A 674 -51.22 -47.77 55.37
N LEU A 675 -51.35 -46.58 54.76
CA LEU A 675 -51.36 -46.41 53.31
C LEU A 675 -49.97 -46.63 52.69
N ASN A 676 -48.89 -46.18 53.36
CA ASN A 676 -47.53 -46.48 52.90
C ASN A 676 -47.22 -47.97 52.99
N ALA A 677 -47.64 -48.68 54.04
CA ALA A 677 -47.47 -50.13 54.10
C ALA A 677 -48.18 -50.88 52.96
N ARG A 678 -49.31 -50.34 52.47
CA ARG A 678 -49.99 -50.85 51.27
C ARG A 678 -49.19 -50.53 50.01
N LEU A 679 -48.75 -49.29 49.84
CA LEU A 679 -47.92 -48.87 48.71
C LEU A 679 -46.58 -49.58 48.67
N ASP A 680 -45.98 -49.92 49.81
CA ASP A 680 -44.74 -50.68 49.90
C ASP A 680 -44.92 -52.12 49.42
N LYS A 681 -46.10 -52.72 49.64
CA LYS A 681 -46.46 -54.00 49.02
C LYS A 681 -46.65 -53.88 47.51
N VAL A 682 -47.24 -52.79 47.02
CA VAL A 682 -47.39 -52.54 45.58
C VAL A 682 -46.03 -52.29 44.93
N GLN A 683 -45.21 -51.44 45.55
CA GLN A 683 -43.84 -51.14 45.18
C GLN A 683 -43.02 -52.42 45.10
N LYS A 684 -43.11 -53.27 46.13
CA LYS A 684 -42.48 -54.59 46.12
C LYS A 684 -42.97 -55.46 44.96
N ASN A 685 -44.27 -55.47 44.66
CA ASN A 685 -44.80 -56.21 43.50
C ASN A 685 -44.38 -55.63 42.14
N ILE A 686 -44.09 -54.33 42.06
CA ILE A 686 -43.55 -53.66 40.87
C ILE A 686 -42.07 -54.01 40.74
N ASP A 687 -41.32 -53.94 41.83
CA ASP A 687 -39.89 -54.24 41.87
C ASP A 687 -39.60 -55.74 41.70
N ASP A 688 -40.48 -56.63 42.18
CA ASP A 688 -40.44 -58.07 41.96
C ASP A 688 -40.82 -58.46 40.51
N LYS A 689 -41.43 -57.53 39.75
CA LYS A 689 -41.73 -57.67 38.32
C LYS A 689 -40.68 -57.06 37.40
N LYS A 690 -39.77 -56.23 37.93
CA LYS A 690 -38.67 -55.69 37.14
C LYS A 690 -37.76 -56.83 36.72
N THR A 691 -37.49 -56.94 35.41
CA THR A 691 -36.50 -57.91 34.93
C THR A 691 -35.13 -57.50 35.49
N GLU A 692 -34.19 -58.45 35.63
CA GLU A 692 -32.81 -58.10 36.03
C GLU A 692 -32.16 -57.12 35.03
N GLU A 693 -32.66 -57.07 33.79
CA GLU A 693 -32.28 -56.07 32.78
C GLU A 693 -32.73 -54.64 33.16
N GLU A 694 -33.91 -54.46 33.76
CA GLU A 694 -34.39 -53.14 34.18
C GLU A 694 -33.66 -52.62 35.43
N LYS A 695 -33.32 -53.51 36.37
CA LYS A 695 -32.47 -53.17 37.53
C LYS A 695 -31.04 -52.84 37.11
N GLN A 696 -30.52 -53.56 36.11
CA GLN A 696 -29.21 -53.31 35.54
C GLN A 696 -29.18 -51.99 34.75
N ALA A 697 -30.23 -51.65 33.99
CA ALA A 697 -30.34 -50.38 33.27
C ALA A 697 -30.37 -49.15 34.20
N GLU A 698 -31.06 -49.24 35.35
CA GLU A 698 -31.07 -48.17 36.34
C GLU A 698 -29.68 -47.96 36.97
N TYR A 699 -28.96 -49.04 37.25
CA TYR A 699 -27.59 -48.98 37.75
C TYR A 699 -26.63 -48.40 36.70
N GLU A 700 -26.77 -48.78 35.43
CA GLU A 700 -25.99 -48.25 34.32
C GLU A 700 -26.21 -46.74 34.11
N ALA A 701 -27.44 -46.24 34.31
CA ALA A 701 -27.73 -44.81 34.26
C ALA A 701 -27.04 -44.01 35.39
N LYS A 702 -26.98 -44.58 36.60
CA LYS A 702 -26.23 -43.98 37.73
C LYS A 702 -24.72 -43.97 37.45
N VAL A 703 -24.19 -45.07 36.90
CA VAL A 703 -22.80 -45.15 36.45
C VAL A 703 -22.50 -44.08 35.39
N GLN A 704 -23.31 -43.95 34.35
CA GLN A 704 -23.11 -42.92 33.32
C GLN A 704 -23.11 -41.50 33.89
N THR A 705 -23.99 -41.22 34.84
CA THR A 705 -24.09 -39.90 35.49
C THR A 705 -22.83 -39.59 36.30
N ALA A 706 -22.36 -40.55 37.10
CA ALA A 706 -21.11 -40.42 37.85
C ALA A 706 -19.89 -40.31 36.93
N THR A 707 -19.82 -41.10 35.84
CA THR A 707 -18.75 -41.03 34.85
C THR A 707 -18.67 -39.66 34.18
N LYS A 708 -19.81 -39.10 33.74
CA LYS A 708 -19.84 -37.75 33.14
C LYS A 708 -19.40 -36.66 34.10
N ALA A 709 -19.75 -36.79 35.39
CA ALA A 709 -19.30 -35.84 36.41
C ALA A 709 -17.78 -35.93 36.65
N VAL A 710 -17.21 -37.14 36.67
CA VAL A 710 -15.76 -37.34 36.76
C VAL A 710 -15.05 -36.77 35.53
N GLU A 711 -15.57 -37.02 34.32
CA GLU A 711 -15.04 -36.45 33.07
C GLU A 711 -15.07 -34.91 33.08
N LYS A 712 -16.12 -34.32 33.66
CA LYS A 712 -16.19 -32.87 33.85
C LYS A 712 -15.10 -32.38 34.80
N ALA A 713 -14.95 -33.01 35.97
CA ALA A 713 -13.94 -32.65 36.96
C ALA A 713 -12.50 -32.80 36.42
N GLU A 714 -12.25 -33.81 35.59
CA GLU A 714 -10.97 -34.00 34.89
C GLU A 714 -10.64 -32.89 33.90
N LYS A 715 -11.66 -32.31 33.27
CA LYS A 715 -11.49 -31.20 32.31
C LYS A 715 -11.32 -29.86 32.99
N THR A 716 -12.09 -29.61 34.05
CA THR A 716 -12.18 -28.27 34.64
C THR A 716 -11.11 -28.05 35.71
N THR A 717 -10.68 -29.09 36.43
CA THR A 717 -9.81 -28.96 37.62
C THR A 717 -10.36 -27.94 38.63
N ILE A 718 -11.69 -27.76 38.66
CA ILE A 718 -12.41 -26.91 39.60
C ILE A 718 -12.78 -27.74 40.82
N TYR A 719 -12.57 -27.18 42.01
CA TYR A 719 -12.78 -27.91 43.26
C TYR A 719 -14.25 -28.31 43.46
N GLU A 720 -15.20 -27.45 43.07
CA GLU A 720 -16.64 -27.69 43.15
C GLU A 720 -17.10 -28.85 42.24
N ASP A 721 -16.50 -28.98 41.05
CA ASP A 721 -16.76 -30.09 40.13
C ASP A 721 -16.20 -31.40 40.68
N TYR A 722 -15.00 -31.37 41.28
CA TYR A 722 -14.41 -32.50 41.99
C TYR A 722 -15.32 -32.97 43.15
N ILE A 723 -15.83 -32.06 43.97
CA ILE A 723 -16.75 -32.39 45.07
C ILE A 723 -18.07 -32.98 44.54
N SER A 724 -18.62 -32.40 43.47
CA SER A 724 -19.86 -32.89 42.84
C SER A 724 -19.70 -34.30 42.28
N ALA A 725 -18.58 -34.59 41.61
CA ALA A 725 -18.25 -35.90 41.09
C ALA A 725 -18.00 -36.93 42.20
N THR A 726 -17.28 -36.52 43.26
CA THR A 726 -17.03 -37.32 44.47
C THR A 726 -18.34 -37.81 45.10
N ARG A 727 -19.34 -36.92 45.22
CA ARG A 727 -20.67 -37.28 45.73
C ARG A 727 -21.36 -38.34 44.86
N LEU A 728 -21.39 -38.13 43.55
CA LEU A 728 -22.06 -39.05 42.62
C LEU A 728 -21.37 -40.43 42.54
N VAL A 729 -20.03 -40.47 42.62
CA VAL A 729 -19.28 -41.74 42.68
C VAL A 729 -19.56 -42.49 43.99
N SER A 730 -19.76 -41.78 45.11
CA SER A 730 -20.10 -42.39 46.39
C SER A 730 -21.50 -43.04 46.44
N GLU A 731 -22.39 -42.68 45.52
CA GLU A 731 -23.74 -43.25 45.39
C GLU A 731 -23.79 -44.58 44.59
N LEU A 732 -22.66 -44.99 43.99
CA LEU A 732 -22.53 -46.27 43.29
C LEU A 732 -22.31 -47.42 44.28
N ARG A 733 -22.71 -48.64 43.89
CA ARG A 733 -22.38 -49.86 44.67
C ARG A 733 -20.90 -50.21 44.52
N ASP A 734 -20.33 -50.80 45.57
CA ASP A 734 -18.96 -51.31 45.56
C ASP A 734 -18.74 -52.20 44.33
N SER A 735 -17.96 -51.68 43.40
CA SER A 735 -17.71 -52.29 42.10
C SER A 735 -16.39 -51.78 41.53
N GLU A 736 -15.82 -52.54 40.60
CA GLU A 736 -14.58 -52.16 39.91
C GLU A 736 -14.69 -50.79 39.23
N ILE A 737 -15.87 -50.45 38.69
CA ILE A 737 -16.17 -49.15 38.07
C ILE A 737 -16.07 -48.02 39.10
N GLN A 738 -16.60 -48.20 40.30
CA GLN A 738 -16.53 -47.18 41.36
C GLN A 738 -15.07 -46.95 41.78
N THR A 739 -14.28 -48.02 41.91
CA THR A 739 -12.84 -47.93 42.19
C THR A 739 -12.10 -47.16 41.10
N GLN A 740 -12.35 -47.46 39.82
CA GLN A 740 -11.74 -46.76 38.69
C GLN A 740 -12.10 -45.27 38.67
N LEU A 741 -13.34 -44.91 38.99
CA LEU A 741 -13.77 -43.51 39.08
C LEU A 741 -13.14 -42.80 40.30
N TRP A 742 -12.96 -43.50 41.42
CA TRP A 742 -12.23 -42.99 42.59
C TRP A 742 -10.75 -42.75 42.31
N ASP A 743 -10.08 -43.65 41.59
CA ASP A 743 -8.69 -43.49 41.18
C ASP A 743 -8.54 -42.26 40.27
N ARG A 744 -9.42 -42.10 39.29
CA ARG A 744 -9.48 -40.90 38.43
C ARG A 744 -9.66 -39.61 39.24
N LEU A 745 -10.58 -39.60 40.22
CA LEU A 745 -10.79 -38.43 41.09
C LEU A 745 -9.60 -38.16 42.01
N ARG A 746 -8.85 -39.18 42.42
CA ARG A 746 -7.63 -39.03 43.22
C ARG A 746 -6.56 -38.25 42.43
N GLU A 747 -6.41 -38.55 41.15
CA GLU A 747 -5.53 -37.81 40.24
C GLU A 747 -6.00 -36.37 40.02
N VAL A 748 -7.31 -36.14 39.82
CA VAL A 748 -7.87 -34.79 39.70
C VAL A 748 -7.56 -33.93 40.92
N LYS A 749 -7.64 -34.50 42.13
CA LYS A 749 -7.29 -33.79 43.37
C LYS A 749 -5.81 -33.39 43.42
N VAL A 750 -4.92 -34.23 42.89
CA VAL A 750 -3.48 -33.94 42.79
C VAL A 750 -3.24 -32.80 41.79
N ASP A 751 -3.91 -32.82 40.63
CA ASP A 751 -3.81 -31.77 39.61
C ASP A 751 -4.29 -30.40 40.15
N ILE A 752 -5.40 -30.38 40.89
CA ILE A 752 -5.90 -29.16 41.57
C ILE A 752 -4.83 -28.54 42.47
N GLY A 753 -4.03 -29.38 43.16
CA GLY A 753 -2.93 -28.91 44.01
C GLY A 753 -1.70 -28.40 43.25
N ARG A 754 -1.44 -28.92 42.05
CA ARG A 754 -0.25 -28.58 41.23
C ARG A 754 -0.47 -27.37 40.30
N LYS A 755 -1.72 -27.07 39.96
CA LYS A 755 -2.10 -25.95 39.08
C LYS A 755 -1.49 -24.61 39.51
N GLY A 756 -1.50 -24.31 40.81
CA GLY A 756 -1.00 -23.03 41.33
C GLY A 756 0.49 -22.83 41.06
N GLU A 757 1.31 -23.86 41.30
CA GLU A 757 2.76 -23.80 41.08
C GLU A 757 3.11 -23.63 39.59
N ALA A 758 2.48 -24.41 38.71
CA ALA A 758 2.75 -24.34 37.27
C ALA A 758 2.34 -22.98 36.67
N THR A 759 1.20 -22.43 37.12
CA THR A 759 0.72 -21.13 36.65
C THR A 759 1.65 -19.99 37.08
N GLU A 760 2.12 -20.02 38.34
CA GLU A 760 3.02 -18.98 38.86
C GLU A 760 4.40 -19.04 38.21
N LEU A 761 4.93 -20.25 37.96
CA LEU A 761 6.22 -20.39 37.28
C LEU A 761 6.17 -19.95 35.82
N VAL A 762 5.05 -20.20 35.11
CA VAL A 762 4.85 -19.65 33.76
C VAL A 762 4.81 -18.14 33.80
N LYS A 763 4.09 -17.55 34.77
CA LYS A 763 4.05 -16.10 34.95
C LYS A 763 5.44 -15.50 35.20
N LEU A 764 6.23 -16.10 36.08
CA LEU A 764 7.61 -15.67 36.32
C LEU A 764 8.48 -15.78 35.06
N ALA A 765 8.29 -16.83 34.25
CA ALA A 765 9.00 -17.00 32.99
C ALA A 765 8.55 -15.99 31.92
N GLU A 766 7.28 -15.60 31.91
CA GLU A 766 6.75 -14.54 31.04
C GLU A 766 7.29 -13.15 31.44
N GLU A 767 7.42 -12.90 32.74
CA GLU A 767 7.92 -11.64 33.29
C GLU A 767 9.40 -11.41 32.95
N ASP A 768 10.25 -12.43 33.08
CA ASP A 768 11.70 -12.26 32.96
C ASP A 768 12.29 -12.79 31.64
N ASN A 769 11.55 -13.62 30.90
CA ASN A 769 12.01 -14.33 29.72
C ASN A 769 13.41 -14.96 29.91
N THR A 770 13.65 -15.61 31.05
CA THR A 770 14.93 -16.31 31.31
C THR A 770 14.82 -17.80 31.04
N GLU A 771 15.91 -18.40 30.55
CA GLU A 771 16.01 -19.87 30.40
C GLU A 771 15.81 -20.59 31.75
N THR A 772 16.19 -19.95 32.86
CA THR A 772 16.03 -20.50 34.21
C THR A 772 14.56 -20.65 34.57
N ASN A 773 13.76 -19.59 34.46
CA ASN A 773 12.34 -19.68 34.80
C ASN A 773 11.54 -20.44 33.74
N TYR A 774 11.94 -20.37 32.47
CA TYR A 774 11.41 -21.24 31.41
C TYR A 774 11.55 -22.73 31.76
N ASN A 775 12.75 -23.18 32.14
CA ASN A 775 12.99 -24.58 32.47
C ASN A 775 12.22 -25.02 33.73
N ARG A 776 12.13 -24.15 34.75
CA ARG A 776 11.34 -24.41 35.97
C ARG A 776 9.85 -24.53 35.66
N ALA A 777 9.32 -23.65 34.81
CA ALA A 777 7.94 -23.70 34.35
C ALA A 777 7.68 -24.97 33.54
N LEU A 778 8.55 -25.32 32.59
CA LEU A 778 8.43 -26.54 31.78
C LEU A 778 8.40 -27.79 32.66
N GLU A 779 9.29 -27.86 33.65
CA GLU A 779 9.34 -28.98 34.59
C GLU A 779 8.04 -29.09 35.40
N SER A 780 7.49 -27.97 35.86
CA SER A 780 6.24 -27.94 36.62
C SER A 780 5.02 -28.32 35.75
N ILE A 781 4.94 -27.81 34.52
CA ILE A 781 3.90 -28.14 33.54
C ILE A 781 3.95 -29.62 33.16
N ASN A 782 5.14 -30.21 33.02
CA ASN A 782 5.29 -31.63 32.72
C ASN A 782 4.76 -32.55 33.83
N ARG A 783 4.61 -32.04 35.06
CA ARG A 783 4.00 -32.77 36.19
C ARG A 783 2.46 -32.69 36.19
N LEU A 784 1.85 -31.92 35.29
CA LEU A 784 0.40 -31.87 35.07
C LEU A 784 -0.04 -32.97 34.09
N ARG A 785 -1.27 -33.47 34.29
CA ARG A 785 -1.98 -34.30 33.30
C ARG A 785 -2.22 -33.53 32.00
N ASP A 786 -2.30 -34.28 30.89
CA ASP A 786 -2.72 -33.74 29.60
C ASP A 786 -4.20 -33.32 29.63
N ASN A 787 -4.41 -32.01 29.78
CA ASN A 787 -5.71 -31.35 29.77
C ASN A 787 -5.56 -29.96 29.13
N GLU A 788 -6.67 -29.21 29.03
CA GLU A 788 -6.67 -27.89 28.40
C GLU A 788 -5.76 -26.88 29.13
N LEU A 789 -5.64 -26.96 30.46
CA LEU A 789 -4.72 -26.11 31.24
C LEU A 789 -3.26 -26.36 30.85
N LYS A 790 -2.82 -27.62 30.76
CA LYS A 790 -1.44 -27.93 30.36
C LYS A 790 -1.14 -27.44 28.95
N LYS A 791 -2.10 -27.56 28.02
CA LYS A 791 -1.97 -27.02 26.66
C LYS A 791 -1.83 -25.49 26.67
N ASP A 792 -2.67 -24.79 27.43
CA ASP A 792 -2.58 -23.34 27.58
C ASP A 792 -1.22 -22.90 28.14
N LEU A 793 -0.79 -23.52 29.23
CA LEU A 793 0.50 -23.22 29.87
C LEU A 793 1.68 -23.54 28.94
N LEU A 794 1.64 -24.65 28.18
CA LEU A 794 2.66 -24.95 27.16
C LEU A 794 2.66 -23.92 26.03
N ASN A 795 1.49 -23.48 25.55
CA ASN A 795 1.41 -22.47 24.50
C ASN A 795 2.00 -21.13 24.94
N ARG A 796 1.69 -20.71 26.17
CA ARG A 796 2.27 -19.53 26.82
C ARG A 796 3.78 -19.68 26.96
N LEU A 797 4.23 -20.82 27.47
CA LEU A 797 5.65 -21.09 27.66
C LEU A 797 6.43 -21.19 26.33
N ASN A 798 5.80 -21.66 25.24
CA ASN A 798 6.40 -21.63 23.90
C ASN A 798 6.60 -20.20 23.37
N LYS A 799 5.73 -19.25 23.74
CA LYS A 799 5.96 -17.82 23.44
C LYS A 799 7.17 -17.30 24.21
N VAL A 800 7.30 -17.65 25.49
CA VAL A 800 8.49 -17.33 26.29
C VAL A 800 9.76 -17.90 25.65
N LYS A 801 9.74 -19.14 25.17
CA LYS A 801 10.88 -19.72 24.45
C LYS A 801 11.23 -18.93 23.19
N SER A 802 10.23 -18.54 22.42
CA SER A 802 10.41 -17.73 21.21
C SER A 802 11.04 -16.37 21.55
N ASN A 803 10.63 -15.74 22.66
CA ASN A 803 11.23 -14.49 23.14
C ASN A 803 12.69 -14.68 23.54
N ILE A 804 13.01 -15.74 24.28
CA ILE A 804 14.38 -16.11 24.67
C ILE A 804 15.26 -16.29 23.42
N ASP A 805 14.79 -17.05 22.43
CA ASP A 805 15.54 -17.37 21.22
C ASP A 805 15.73 -16.12 20.34
N ASN A 806 14.72 -15.24 20.26
CA ASN A 806 14.83 -13.95 19.58
C ASN A 806 15.84 -13.03 20.27
N ASN A 807 15.82 -12.96 21.60
CA ASN A 807 16.75 -12.15 22.38
C ASN A 807 18.19 -12.66 22.24
N ASN A 808 18.42 -13.97 22.23
CA ASN A 808 19.74 -14.56 21.97
C ASN A 808 20.22 -14.25 20.54
N THR A 809 19.33 -14.36 19.55
CA THR A 809 19.65 -14.02 18.14
C THR A 809 20.05 -12.56 17.99
N LYS A 810 19.33 -11.63 18.64
CA LYS A 810 19.68 -10.20 18.67
C LYS A 810 21.07 -9.96 19.27
N LYS A 811 21.40 -10.66 20.37
CA LYS A 811 22.73 -10.57 21.01
C LYS A 811 23.85 -11.06 20.08
N GLU A 812 23.65 -12.18 19.39
CA GLU A 812 24.62 -12.71 18.43
C GLU A 812 24.83 -11.77 17.23
N GLU A 813 23.73 -11.27 16.64
CA GLU A 813 23.82 -10.36 15.49
C GLU A 813 24.44 -9.02 15.86
N ALA A 814 24.09 -8.44 17.02
CA ALA A 814 24.72 -7.21 17.51
C ALA A 814 26.24 -7.39 17.68
N ASN A 815 26.68 -8.50 18.27
CA ASN A 815 28.11 -8.77 18.44
C ASN A 815 28.84 -8.97 17.08
N LYS A 816 28.19 -9.63 16.12
CA LYS A 816 28.71 -9.82 14.76
C LYS A 816 28.82 -8.51 13.99
N LEU A 817 27.81 -7.63 14.07
CA LEU A 817 27.83 -6.32 13.44
C LEU A 817 28.91 -5.42 14.05
N VAL A 818 29.08 -5.45 15.37
CA VAL A 818 30.20 -4.73 16.04
C VAL A 818 31.55 -5.26 15.56
N ALA A 819 31.73 -6.58 15.48
CA ALA A 819 32.96 -7.16 14.96
C ALA A 819 33.23 -6.78 13.49
N GLN A 820 32.18 -6.62 12.69
CA GLN A 820 32.30 -6.16 11.31
C GLN A 820 32.72 -4.68 11.26
N ALA A 821 32.07 -3.82 12.06
CA ALA A 821 32.42 -2.40 12.17
C ALA A 821 33.86 -2.18 12.66
N GLU A 822 34.34 -3.01 13.59
CA GLU A 822 35.75 -3.00 14.03
C GLU A 822 36.73 -3.40 12.91
N LYS A 823 36.30 -4.29 12.02
CA LYS A 823 37.15 -4.82 10.95
C LYS A 823 37.32 -3.84 9.80
N ASP A 824 36.25 -3.20 9.36
CA ASP A 824 36.29 -2.28 8.22
C ASP A 824 36.51 -0.81 8.64
N ASN A 825 36.06 -0.44 9.84
CA ASN A 825 36.04 0.94 10.34
C ASN A 825 35.35 1.87 9.33
N GLU A 826 34.14 1.50 8.91
CA GLU A 826 33.27 2.27 8.02
C GLU A 826 32.05 2.86 8.77
N GLU A 827 31.59 4.03 8.32
CA GLU A 827 30.45 4.74 8.91
C GLU A 827 29.14 3.93 8.80
N GLU A 828 28.94 3.24 7.67
CA GLU A 828 27.74 2.42 7.41
C GLU A 828 27.64 1.23 8.38
N THR A 829 28.73 0.47 8.53
CA THR A 829 28.77 -0.70 9.41
C THR A 829 28.75 -0.31 10.88
N TYR A 830 29.38 0.82 11.25
CA TYR A 830 29.24 1.43 12.57
C TYR A 830 27.78 1.75 12.91
N ASN A 831 27.04 2.42 12.03
CA ASN A 831 25.65 2.81 12.28
C ASN A 831 24.72 1.58 12.38
N LYS A 832 24.93 0.56 11.55
CA LYS A 832 24.23 -0.73 11.63
C LYS A 832 24.49 -1.42 12.97
N ALA A 833 25.75 -1.47 13.40
CA ALA A 833 26.13 -2.05 14.68
C ALA A 833 25.59 -1.26 15.87
N LEU A 834 25.62 0.08 15.83
CA LEU A 834 25.07 0.94 16.88
C LEU A 834 23.57 0.71 17.08
N THR A 835 22.82 0.64 15.98
CA THR A 835 21.38 0.36 16.02
C THR A 835 21.09 -1.00 16.65
N ALA A 836 21.83 -2.04 16.23
CA ALA A 836 21.68 -3.39 16.78
C ALA A 836 21.99 -3.43 18.29
N VAL A 837 23.07 -2.78 18.73
CA VAL A 837 23.45 -2.70 20.16
C VAL A 837 22.45 -1.90 20.99
N GLN A 838 21.92 -0.80 20.45
CA GLN A 838 20.90 0.01 21.14
C GLN A 838 19.59 -0.76 21.38
N SER A 839 19.27 -1.73 20.52
CA SER A 839 18.09 -2.60 20.65
C SER A 839 18.21 -3.72 21.69
N LEU A 840 19.39 -3.91 22.29
CA LEU A 840 19.59 -4.93 23.33
C LEU A 840 19.01 -4.49 24.69
N GLU A 841 18.40 -5.46 25.38
CA GLU A 841 17.87 -5.34 26.76
C GLU A 841 18.94 -5.66 27.83
N ASP A 842 20.02 -6.36 27.44
CA ASP A 842 21.11 -6.76 28.36
C ASP A 842 22.04 -5.58 28.64
N ASP A 843 21.88 -4.97 29.82
CA ASP A 843 22.64 -3.80 30.24
C ASP A 843 24.16 -4.02 30.30
N GLN A 844 24.62 -5.26 30.52
CA GLN A 844 26.05 -5.54 30.64
C GLN A 844 26.68 -5.70 29.25
N LEU A 845 26.12 -6.57 28.40
CA LEU A 845 26.62 -6.78 27.04
C LEU A 845 26.50 -5.49 26.20
N LYS A 846 25.42 -4.74 26.37
CA LYS A 846 25.20 -3.46 25.69
C LYS A 846 26.30 -2.45 26.01
N LYS A 847 26.70 -2.32 27.28
CA LYS A 847 27.80 -1.44 27.70
C LYS A 847 29.13 -1.85 27.05
N GLU A 848 29.42 -3.14 27.01
CA GLU A 848 30.65 -3.67 26.41
C GLU A 848 30.71 -3.41 24.90
N LEU A 849 29.61 -3.65 24.18
CA LEU A 849 29.51 -3.43 22.74
C LEU A 849 29.53 -1.93 22.38
N LEU A 850 28.91 -1.06 23.18
CA LEU A 850 28.99 0.40 22.97
C LEU A 850 30.42 0.92 23.17
N ALA A 851 31.15 0.41 24.16
CA ALA A 851 32.54 0.79 24.38
C ALA A 851 33.43 0.44 23.17
N ARG A 852 33.22 -0.74 22.58
CA ARG A 852 33.89 -1.15 21.33
C ARG A 852 33.54 -0.23 20.15
N LEU A 853 32.26 0.08 19.97
CA LEU A 853 31.82 1.00 18.91
C LEU A 853 32.37 2.42 19.06
N ASN A 854 32.51 2.93 20.28
CA ASN A 854 33.13 4.24 20.50
C ASN A 854 34.57 4.29 19.98
N ASN A 855 35.32 3.19 20.09
CA ASN A 855 36.66 3.09 19.50
C ASN A 855 36.60 3.14 17.97
N VAL A 856 35.66 2.42 17.36
CA VAL A 856 35.43 2.44 15.90
C VAL A 856 35.11 3.85 15.41
N LYS A 857 34.21 4.58 16.12
CA LYS A 857 33.85 5.96 15.74
C LYS A 857 35.04 6.92 15.83
N ALA A 858 35.91 6.75 16.82
CA ALA A 858 37.14 7.54 16.94
C ALA A 858 38.07 7.31 15.74
N ILE A 859 38.20 6.06 15.27
CA ILE A 859 39.00 5.72 14.08
C ILE A 859 38.40 6.36 12.82
N ILE A 860 37.07 6.26 12.64
CA ILE A 860 36.37 6.86 11.48
C ILE A 860 36.57 8.38 11.45
N SER A 861 36.36 9.06 12.58
CA SER A 861 36.51 10.52 12.68
C SER A 861 37.93 10.96 12.32
N LYS A 862 38.95 10.24 12.78
CA LYS A 862 40.35 10.51 12.43
C LYS A 862 40.62 10.36 10.92
N LYS A 863 39.98 9.40 10.24
CA LYS A 863 40.12 9.25 8.76
C LYS A 863 39.49 10.43 8.02
N GLU A 864 38.36 10.93 8.48
CA GLU A 864 37.65 12.05 7.86
C GLU A 864 38.46 13.35 7.96
N ASP A 865 39.00 13.65 9.15
CA ASP A 865 39.83 14.84 9.38
C ASP A 865 41.09 14.84 8.49
N VAL A 866 41.73 13.67 8.35
CA VAL A 866 42.90 13.52 7.47
C VAL A 866 42.50 13.70 6.00
N THR A 867 41.32 13.22 5.60
CA THR A 867 40.82 13.37 4.22
C THR A 867 40.59 14.85 3.88
N LYS A 868 40.03 15.64 4.80
CA LYS A 868 39.84 17.10 4.63
C LYS A 868 41.15 17.84 4.39
N LEU A 869 42.25 17.42 5.05
CA LEU A 869 43.58 18.01 4.81
C LEU A 869 44.09 17.71 3.40
N VAL A 870 43.86 16.50 2.88
CA VAL A 870 44.21 16.13 1.50
C VAL A 870 43.40 16.94 0.49
N GLU A 871 42.09 17.09 0.70
CA GLU A 871 41.23 17.91 -0.14
C GLU A 871 41.68 19.37 -0.19
N GLN A 872 42.10 19.92 0.96
CA GLN A 872 42.63 21.27 1.02
C GLN A 872 43.93 21.40 0.20
N ALA A 873 44.84 20.42 0.28
CA ALA A 873 46.06 20.40 -0.51
C ALA A 873 45.78 20.27 -2.03
N GLU A 874 44.80 19.45 -2.42
CA GLU A 874 44.36 19.32 -3.80
C GLU A 874 43.79 20.63 -4.36
N LYS A 875 43.06 21.37 -3.53
CA LYS A 875 42.40 22.62 -3.91
C LYS A 875 43.39 23.74 -4.17
N ASP A 876 44.36 23.94 -3.28
CA ASP A 876 45.27 25.08 -3.37
C ASP A 876 46.61 24.78 -4.06
N ASN A 877 46.99 23.51 -4.17
CA ASN A 877 48.28 23.07 -4.68
C ASN A 877 49.44 23.88 -4.06
N LYS A 878 49.41 24.06 -2.73
CA LYS A 878 50.49 24.71 -1.98
C LYS A 878 51.35 23.68 -1.26
N GLU A 879 52.64 23.98 -1.13
CA GLU A 879 53.57 23.07 -0.46
C GLU A 879 53.30 22.94 1.05
N GLU A 880 52.81 24.00 1.69
CA GLU A 880 52.48 23.99 3.11
C GLU A 880 51.33 23.02 3.44
N THR A 881 50.23 23.10 2.68
CA THR A 881 49.04 22.25 2.86
C THR A 881 49.32 20.81 2.45
N TYR A 882 50.09 20.62 1.37
CA TYR A 882 50.61 19.30 0.98
C TYR A 882 51.41 18.64 2.12
N ASN A 883 52.36 19.35 2.73
CA ASN A 883 53.18 18.79 3.82
C ASN A 883 52.34 18.44 5.05
N LYS A 884 51.39 19.30 5.44
CA LYS A 884 50.45 19.01 6.53
C LYS A 884 49.62 17.75 6.25
N ALA A 885 49.10 17.62 5.03
CA ALA A 885 48.31 16.46 4.62
C ALA A 885 49.14 15.17 4.58
N VAL A 886 50.37 15.20 4.04
CA VAL A 886 51.29 14.04 4.03
C VAL A 886 51.61 13.58 5.44
N THR A 887 51.94 14.50 6.35
CA THR A 887 52.20 14.18 7.75
C THR A 887 50.99 13.50 8.38
N ALA A 888 49.79 14.05 8.18
CA ALA A 888 48.55 13.51 8.75
C ALA A 888 48.20 12.12 8.20
N VAL A 889 48.31 11.92 6.88
CA VAL A 889 48.07 10.63 6.21
C VAL A 889 49.06 9.56 6.68
N ASN A 890 50.31 9.93 6.94
CA ASN A 890 51.30 8.99 7.47
C ASN A 890 51.00 8.50 8.91
N THR A 891 50.19 9.24 9.67
CA THR A 891 49.72 8.81 11.01
C THR A 891 48.53 7.85 10.98
N LEU A 892 47.95 7.59 9.79
CA LEU A 892 46.93 6.57 9.60
C LEU A 892 47.59 5.18 9.58
N GLU A 893 46.85 4.19 10.09
CA GLU A 893 47.25 2.79 9.98
C GLU A 893 47.27 2.34 8.51
N ASP A 894 48.13 1.36 8.22
CA ASP A 894 48.30 0.84 6.87
C ASP A 894 47.00 0.22 6.35
N SER A 895 46.39 0.90 5.38
CA SER A 895 45.07 0.60 4.84
C SER A 895 45.00 0.99 3.37
N GLN A 896 43.96 0.51 2.67
CA GLN A 896 43.72 0.95 1.30
C GLN A 896 43.45 2.46 1.24
N THR A 897 42.69 3.00 2.20
CA THR A 897 42.44 4.45 2.34
C THR A 897 43.73 5.26 2.43
N LYS A 898 44.71 4.83 3.25
CA LYS A 898 46.02 5.50 3.35
C LYS A 898 46.74 5.53 1.99
N LYS A 899 46.74 4.40 1.25
CA LYS A 899 47.35 4.32 -0.08
C LYS A 899 46.65 5.25 -1.07
N ASP A 900 45.33 5.30 -1.05
CA ASP A 900 44.55 6.14 -1.96
C ASP A 900 44.79 7.63 -1.69
N LEU A 901 44.85 8.03 -0.41
CA LEU A 901 45.18 9.40 -0.01
C LEU A 901 46.63 9.78 -0.38
N LEU A 902 47.59 8.87 -0.24
CA LEU A 902 48.97 9.10 -0.70
C LEU A 902 49.04 9.26 -2.23
N ASN A 903 48.34 8.40 -2.99
CA ASN A 903 48.28 8.51 -4.45
C ASN A 903 47.64 9.83 -4.92
N ARG A 904 46.66 10.35 -4.17
CA ARG A 904 46.08 11.68 -4.39
C ARG A 904 47.13 12.77 -4.17
N LEU A 905 47.85 12.71 -3.04
CA LEU A 905 48.91 13.65 -2.72
C LEU A 905 50.06 13.63 -3.74
N ASP A 906 50.41 12.48 -4.30
CA ASP A 906 51.40 12.39 -5.39
C ASP A 906 50.99 13.25 -6.60
N LYS A 907 49.70 13.29 -6.94
CA LYS A 907 49.18 14.15 -8.02
C LYS A 907 49.27 15.63 -7.65
N VAL A 908 48.96 15.98 -6.40
CA VAL A 908 49.12 17.35 -5.88
C VAL A 908 50.58 17.78 -5.99
N LYS A 909 51.53 16.92 -5.64
CA LYS A 909 52.96 17.21 -5.73
C LYS A 909 53.40 17.48 -7.17
N VAL A 910 52.93 16.67 -8.13
CA VAL A 910 53.17 16.90 -9.56
C VAL A 910 52.63 18.26 -10.01
N ASN A 911 51.45 18.68 -9.54
CA ASN A 911 50.88 19.97 -9.87
C ASN A 911 51.67 21.13 -9.27
N ILE A 912 52.09 21.03 -8.00
CA ILE A 912 52.98 21.99 -7.34
C ILE A 912 54.25 22.19 -8.17
N ASP A 913 54.89 21.09 -8.57
CA ASP A 913 56.15 21.13 -9.29
C ASP A 913 55.99 21.73 -10.71
N LYS A 914 54.84 21.52 -11.37
CA LYS A 914 54.49 22.18 -12.63
C LYS A 914 54.28 23.68 -12.47
N ILE A 915 53.57 24.12 -11.43
CA ILE A 915 53.32 25.54 -11.15
C ILE A 915 54.66 26.26 -10.96
N LYS A 916 55.55 25.72 -10.12
CA LYS A 916 56.90 26.27 -9.92
C LYS A 916 57.71 26.33 -11.21
N THR A 917 57.62 25.29 -12.04
CA THR A 917 58.31 25.26 -13.34
C THR A 917 57.82 26.36 -14.28
N ASN A 918 56.50 26.56 -14.37
CA ASN A 918 55.91 27.61 -15.20
C ASN A 918 56.28 29.02 -14.72
N GLU A 919 56.25 29.24 -13.40
CA GLU A 919 56.67 30.50 -12.78
C GLU A 919 58.14 30.81 -13.10
N ALA A 920 59.03 29.81 -12.95
CA ALA A 920 60.44 29.95 -13.31
C ALA A 920 60.64 30.28 -14.80
N ILE A 921 59.88 29.65 -15.70
CA ILE A 921 59.92 29.97 -17.14
C ILE A 921 59.53 31.43 -17.39
N GLN A 922 58.40 31.88 -16.83
CA GLN A 922 57.89 33.24 -17.03
C GLN A 922 58.88 34.29 -16.50
N LEU A 923 59.49 34.04 -15.34
CA LEU A 923 60.48 34.95 -14.77
C LEU A 923 61.77 35.01 -15.62
N VAL A 924 62.22 33.88 -16.17
CA VAL A 924 63.36 33.86 -17.10
C VAL A 924 63.03 34.62 -18.39
N GLU A 925 61.86 34.38 -18.99
CA GLU A 925 61.41 35.12 -20.19
C GLU A 925 61.33 36.63 -19.94
N TYR A 926 60.82 37.02 -18.77
CA TYR A 926 60.78 38.42 -18.37
C TYR A 926 62.19 39.01 -18.22
N ALA A 927 63.11 38.27 -17.59
CA ALA A 927 64.51 38.68 -17.43
C ALA A 927 65.27 38.75 -18.76
N GLU A 928 64.94 37.91 -19.75
CA GLU A 928 65.51 37.99 -21.09
C GLU A 928 65.08 39.24 -21.84
N LYS A 929 63.81 39.64 -21.66
CA LYS A 929 63.22 40.83 -22.29
C LYS A 929 63.69 42.12 -21.62
N TYR A 930 63.89 42.09 -20.30
CA TYR A 930 64.32 43.23 -19.50
C TYR A 930 65.50 42.86 -18.59
N PRO A 931 66.73 42.73 -19.14
CA PRO A 931 67.90 42.33 -18.37
C PRO A 931 68.26 43.36 -17.31
N SER A 932 68.21 42.95 -16.04
CA SER A 932 68.65 43.72 -14.89
C SER A 932 69.06 42.76 -13.78
N ILE A 933 69.82 43.24 -12.80
CA ILE A 933 70.24 42.43 -11.64
C ILE A 933 69.00 41.90 -10.87
N SER A 934 67.94 42.71 -10.77
CA SER A 934 66.70 42.31 -10.09
C SER A 934 65.98 41.17 -10.81
N THR A 935 65.76 41.31 -12.11
CA THR A 935 65.03 40.33 -12.91
C THR A 935 65.81 39.02 -13.03
N TYR A 936 67.14 39.09 -13.15
CA TYR A 936 68.02 37.92 -13.13
C TYR A 936 67.95 37.16 -11.81
N ASN A 937 68.06 37.84 -10.66
CA ASN A 937 68.05 37.16 -9.36
C ASN A 937 66.68 36.53 -9.05
N ASN A 938 65.59 37.22 -9.36
CA ASN A 938 64.24 36.65 -9.19
C ASN A 938 64.04 35.40 -10.06
N ALA A 939 64.49 35.45 -11.32
CA ALA A 939 64.43 34.30 -12.22
C ALA A 939 65.35 33.16 -11.76
N LYS A 940 66.55 33.47 -11.27
CA LYS A 940 67.52 32.49 -10.74
C LYS A 940 67.00 31.79 -9.50
N ASP A 941 66.40 32.51 -8.57
CA ASP A 941 65.81 31.93 -7.36
C ASP A 941 64.64 31.02 -7.71
N ALA A 942 63.77 31.44 -8.62
CA ALA A 942 62.68 30.62 -9.12
C ALA A 942 63.19 29.35 -9.80
N VAL A 943 64.17 29.44 -10.70
CA VAL A 943 64.79 28.28 -11.37
C VAL A 943 65.51 27.36 -10.37
N ASN A 944 66.14 27.89 -9.33
CA ASN A 944 66.77 27.06 -8.30
C ASN A 944 65.73 26.30 -7.46
N SER A 945 64.52 26.85 -7.32
CA SER A 945 63.43 26.27 -6.53
C SER A 945 62.67 25.13 -7.23
N ILE A 946 62.90 24.90 -8.53
CA ILE A 946 62.28 23.80 -9.28
C ILE A 946 63.11 22.52 -9.18
N ASN A 947 62.45 21.37 -9.36
CA ASN A 947 63.10 20.06 -9.34
C ASN A 947 64.08 19.89 -10.49
N ASP A 948 65.12 19.08 -10.26
CA ASP A 948 66.14 18.80 -11.25
C ASP A 948 65.53 18.13 -12.49
N SER A 949 65.70 18.81 -13.63
CA SER A 949 65.08 18.44 -14.89
C SER A 949 65.88 19.02 -16.06
N ASN A 950 65.60 18.51 -17.26
CA ASN A 950 66.14 19.09 -18.50
C ASN A 950 65.71 20.56 -18.63
N THR A 951 64.48 20.89 -18.23
CA THR A 951 63.96 22.26 -18.20
C THR A 951 64.76 23.17 -17.26
N LYS A 952 65.08 22.72 -16.03
CA LYS A 952 65.94 23.48 -15.11
C LYS A 952 67.31 23.73 -15.71
N THR A 953 67.91 22.71 -16.31
CA THR A 953 69.21 22.82 -16.98
C THR A 953 69.18 23.82 -18.14
N GLU A 954 68.12 23.82 -18.93
CA GLU A 954 67.89 24.77 -20.03
C GLU A 954 67.73 26.21 -19.50
N LEU A 955 66.89 26.42 -18.49
CA LEU A 955 66.65 27.72 -17.88
C LEU A 955 67.93 28.29 -17.22
N LEU A 956 68.74 27.45 -16.57
CA LEU A 956 70.05 27.85 -16.05
C LEU A 956 71.02 28.30 -17.15
N ASN A 957 70.99 27.65 -18.32
CA ASN A 957 71.81 28.08 -19.46
C ASN A 957 71.30 29.39 -20.06
N ARG A 958 69.98 29.59 -20.12
CA ARG A 958 69.37 30.87 -20.53
C ARG A 958 69.76 32.00 -19.58
N LEU A 959 69.74 31.74 -18.26
CA LEU A 959 70.19 32.70 -17.24
C LEU A 959 71.64 33.15 -17.45
N LYS A 960 72.56 32.24 -17.82
CA LYS A 960 73.96 32.62 -18.13
C LYS A 960 74.06 33.63 -19.27
N ASN A 961 73.21 33.52 -20.30
CA ASN A 961 73.18 34.48 -21.40
C ASN A 961 72.64 35.85 -20.95
N ILE A 962 71.69 35.88 -20.01
CA ILE A 962 71.18 37.12 -19.42
C ILE A 962 72.27 37.79 -18.58
N GLU A 963 73.04 37.00 -17.82
CA GLU A 963 74.18 37.47 -17.01
C GLU A 963 75.22 38.20 -17.89
N ILE A 964 75.59 37.62 -19.03
CA ILE A 964 76.48 38.25 -20.02
C ILE A 964 75.92 39.58 -20.53
N LYS A 965 74.61 39.64 -20.85
CA LYS A 965 73.96 40.89 -21.31
C LYS A 965 73.97 41.99 -20.25
N ILE A 966 73.90 41.63 -18.97
CA ILE A 966 74.01 42.59 -17.86
C ILE A 966 75.46 43.08 -17.73
N GLU A 967 76.46 42.20 -17.95
CA GLU A 967 77.88 42.56 -17.94
C GLU A 967 78.29 43.52 -19.07
N GLU A 968 77.55 43.60 -20.17
CA GLU A 968 77.81 44.54 -21.28
C GLU A 968 77.28 45.98 -21.03
N LEU A 969 76.49 46.21 -19.97
CA LEU A 969 75.98 47.54 -19.61
C LEU A 969 77.09 48.45 -19.06
N ASP A 970 76.97 49.78 -19.26
CA ASP A 970 77.90 50.75 -18.68
C ASP A 970 77.81 50.78 -17.14
N GLU A 971 78.92 51.10 -16.46
CA GLU A 971 79.00 51.03 -14.99
C GLU A 971 77.95 51.90 -14.28
N LYS A 972 77.60 53.07 -14.85
CA LYS A 972 76.62 53.98 -14.25
C LYS A 972 75.22 53.37 -14.30
N THR A 973 74.86 52.72 -15.41
CA THR A 973 73.60 51.98 -15.57
C THR A 973 73.53 50.78 -14.63
N LYS A 974 74.63 50.03 -14.46
CA LYS A 974 74.71 48.91 -13.51
C LYS A 974 74.48 49.34 -12.06
N THR A 975 75.11 50.43 -11.62
CA THR A 975 74.92 50.96 -10.27
C THR A 975 73.48 51.42 -10.05
N HIS A 976 72.86 52.08 -11.03
CA HIS A 976 71.47 52.54 -10.91
C HIS A 976 70.49 51.35 -10.82
N GLN A 977 70.65 50.34 -11.68
CA GLN A 977 69.82 49.13 -11.66
C GLN A 977 69.99 48.30 -10.37
N PHE A 978 71.20 48.29 -9.79
CA PHE A 978 71.43 47.62 -8.50
C PHE A 978 70.71 48.34 -7.35
N ILE A 979 70.68 49.67 -7.35
CA ILE A 979 69.95 50.45 -6.35
C ILE A 979 68.44 50.22 -6.48
N ASP A 980 67.90 50.19 -7.71
CA ASP A 980 66.48 49.90 -7.95
C ASP A 980 66.08 48.49 -7.48
N TYR A 981 66.97 47.50 -7.65
CA TYR A 981 66.76 46.16 -7.12
C TYR A 981 66.62 46.16 -5.59
N VAL A 982 67.53 46.86 -4.90
CA VAL A 982 67.48 46.97 -3.45
C VAL A 982 66.22 47.71 -3.00
N ASP A 983 65.80 48.78 -3.68
CA ASP A 983 64.55 49.50 -3.33
C ASP A 983 63.32 48.57 -3.40
N ASN A 984 63.24 47.72 -4.43
CA ASN A 984 62.15 46.76 -4.55
C ASN A 984 62.12 45.75 -3.40
N LEU A 985 63.27 45.18 -3.02
CA LEU A 985 63.35 44.26 -1.89
C LEU A 985 62.95 44.94 -0.56
N VAL A 986 63.35 46.20 -0.38
CA VAL A 986 63.00 46.96 0.83
C VAL A 986 61.49 47.26 0.86
N ARG A 987 60.89 47.68 -0.25
CA ARG A 987 59.42 47.87 -0.34
C ARG A 987 58.64 46.59 -0.08
N GLU A 988 59.14 45.47 -0.57
CA GLU A 988 58.53 44.17 -0.31
C GLU A 988 58.62 43.79 1.17
N ALA A 989 59.77 44.04 1.81
CA ALA A 989 59.93 43.86 3.25
C ALA A 989 59.00 44.78 4.07
N GLU A 990 58.86 46.05 3.68
CA GLU A 990 57.93 47.01 4.29
C GLU A 990 56.48 46.53 4.20
N LYS A 991 56.09 45.95 3.05
CA LYS A 991 54.74 45.46 2.81
C LYS A 991 54.45 44.17 3.57
N LEU A 992 55.35 43.20 3.50
CA LEU A 992 55.16 41.87 4.09
C LEU A 992 55.37 41.87 5.59
N CYS A 993 56.23 42.76 6.09
CA CYS A 993 56.56 42.91 7.50
C CYS A 993 56.88 41.54 8.13
N SER A 994 57.78 40.78 7.49
CA SER A 994 58.18 39.42 7.89
C SER A 994 59.69 39.31 8.08
N GLU A 995 60.13 38.43 8.98
CA GLU A 995 61.56 38.29 9.32
C GLU A 995 62.42 37.86 8.12
N ASP A 996 61.86 37.03 7.22
CA ASP A 996 62.55 36.53 6.03
C ASP A 996 62.72 37.61 4.96
N SER A 997 61.67 38.39 4.69
CA SER A 997 61.74 39.49 3.71
C SER A 997 62.70 40.59 4.18
N TYR A 998 62.68 40.90 5.48
CA TYR A 998 63.63 41.82 6.13
C TYR A 998 65.09 41.37 5.94
N LYS A 999 65.42 40.11 6.26
CA LYS A 999 66.79 39.59 6.15
C LYS A 999 67.32 39.62 4.72
N LYS A 1000 66.49 39.22 3.75
CA LYS A 1000 66.86 39.23 2.32
C LYS A 1000 67.15 40.65 1.83
N ALA A 1001 66.30 41.62 2.16
CA ALA A 1001 66.49 43.01 1.78
C ALA A 1001 67.73 43.62 2.47
N LEU A 1002 67.96 43.30 3.74
CA LEU A 1002 69.10 43.79 4.51
C LEU A 1002 70.44 43.34 3.91
N GLU A 1003 70.54 42.07 3.53
CA GLU A 1003 71.77 41.51 2.96
C GLU A 1003 72.19 42.24 1.67
N GLN A 1004 71.23 42.54 0.79
CA GLN A 1004 71.53 43.24 -0.47
C GLN A 1004 71.76 44.74 -0.26
N ALA A 1005 70.99 45.37 0.64
CA ALA A 1005 71.18 46.79 0.97
C ALA A 1005 72.59 47.08 1.49
N GLN A 1006 73.20 46.16 2.25
CA GLN A 1006 74.57 46.33 2.77
C GLN A 1006 75.64 46.39 1.68
N LYS A 1007 75.37 45.84 0.50
CA LYS A 1007 76.30 45.74 -0.64
C LYS A 1007 76.31 47.01 -1.52
N ILE A 1008 75.45 48.00 -1.28
CA ILE A 1008 75.42 49.27 -2.03
C ILE A 1008 76.70 50.07 -1.79
N GLU A 1009 77.56 50.26 -2.78
CA GLU A 1009 78.83 50.97 -2.60
C GLU A 1009 78.67 52.43 -2.14
N ASP A 1010 77.72 53.19 -2.73
CA ASP A 1010 77.42 54.57 -2.32
C ASP A 1010 76.93 54.64 -0.87
N VAL A 1011 77.73 55.29 -0.02
CA VAL A 1011 77.54 55.32 1.42
C VAL A 1011 76.24 56.03 1.82
N GLN A 1012 75.82 57.04 1.06
CA GLN A 1012 74.59 57.79 1.37
C GLN A 1012 73.34 56.98 1.03
N SER A 1013 73.29 56.38 -0.16
CA SER A 1013 72.18 55.51 -0.58
C SER A 1013 72.05 54.30 0.35
N ARG A 1014 73.17 53.67 0.73
CA ARG A 1014 73.17 52.55 1.68
C ARG A 1014 72.49 52.91 3.00
N LYS A 1015 72.80 54.08 3.58
CA LYS A 1015 72.21 54.53 4.84
C LYS A 1015 70.69 54.70 4.76
N VAL A 1016 70.17 55.20 3.63
CA VAL A 1016 68.73 55.39 3.44
C VAL A 1016 67.97 54.06 3.52
N TYR A 1017 68.44 53.04 2.80
CA TYR A 1017 67.75 51.74 2.78
C TYR A 1017 67.88 50.98 4.10
N ILE A 1018 69.03 51.05 4.78
CA ILE A 1018 69.21 50.43 6.10
C ILE A 1018 68.27 51.05 7.14
N ASN A 1019 68.06 52.37 7.11
CA ASN A 1019 67.14 53.03 8.04
C ASN A 1019 65.68 52.60 7.83
N ARG A 1020 65.23 52.48 6.58
CA ARG A 1020 63.89 51.98 6.25
C ARG A 1020 63.69 50.54 6.76
N LEU A 1021 64.69 49.68 6.60
CA LEU A 1021 64.63 48.31 7.11
C LEU A 1021 64.59 48.23 8.64
N ASN A 1022 65.22 49.16 9.35
CA ASN A 1022 65.10 49.24 10.82
C ASN A 1022 63.65 49.54 11.25
N GLU A 1023 62.91 50.37 10.50
CA GLU A 1023 61.48 50.62 10.77
C GLU A 1023 60.64 49.36 10.52
N VAL A 1024 60.92 48.60 9.45
CA VAL A 1024 60.29 47.30 9.21
C VAL A 1024 60.54 46.35 10.39
N LYS A 1025 61.77 46.30 10.91
CA LYS A 1025 62.10 45.46 12.05
C LYS A 1025 61.32 45.86 13.31
N ASN A 1026 61.21 47.16 13.59
CA ASN A 1026 60.39 47.64 14.71
C ASN A 1026 58.90 47.29 14.55
N ASN A 1027 58.34 47.37 13.33
CA ASN A 1027 56.94 47.01 13.09
C ASN A 1027 56.68 45.50 13.25
N ILE A 1028 57.64 44.66 12.86
CA ILE A 1028 57.60 43.20 13.14
C ILE A 1028 57.53 42.95 14.65
N ASP A 1029 58.33 43.67 15.43
CA ASP A 1029 58.40 43.48 16.87
C ASP A 1029 57.16 44.06 17.60
N ILE A 1030 56.56 45.15 17.11
CA ILE A 1030 55.27 45.70 17.62
C ILE A 1030 54.09 44.76 17.34
N ASN A 1031 54.02 44.15 16.16
CA ASN A 1031 52.93 43.21 15.82
C ASN A 1031 52.95 41.96 16.72
N LYS A 1032 54.12 41.52 17.19
CA LYS A 1032 54.23 40.47 18.20
C LYS A 1032 53.66 40.92 19.56
N GLU A 1033 53.81 42.18 19.93
CA GLU A 1033 53.28 42.72 21.19
C GLU A 1033 51.73 42.82 21.19
N ILE A 1034 51.12 43.09 20.03
CA ILE A 1034 49.65 43.21 19.87
C ILE A 1034 48.94 41.85 19.94
N GLU A 1035 49.52 40.77 19.40
CA GLU A 1035 48.93 39.41 19.48
C GLU A 1035 48.83 38.87 20.93
N VAL A 1036 49.73 39.32 21.82
CA VAL A 1036 49.86 38.80 23.19
C VAL A 1036 48.89 39.48 24.19
N SER A 1037 48.44 40.71 23.90
CA SER A 1037 47.60 41.54 24.80
C SER A 1037 46.19 40.99 25.11
N PRO A 1038 45.42 40.44 24.14
CA PRO A 1038 44.08 39.90 24.40
C PRO A 1038 44.10 38.63 25.26
N ILE A 1039 45.06 37.73 25.01
CA ILE A 1039 45.25 36.48 25.75
C ILE A 1039 45.61 36.76 27.20
N THR A 1040 46.49 37.75 27.42
CA THR A 1040 46.84 38.22 28.77
C THR A 1040 45.61 38.71 29.55
N THR A 1041 44.67 39.39 28.87
CA THR A 1041 43.44 39.90 29.48
C THR A 1041 42.47 38.77 29.86
N GLU A 1042 42.32 37.75 29.01
CA GLU A 1042 41.52 36.56 29.31
C GLU A 1042 42.11 35.74 30.47
N LEU A 1043 43.43 35.56 30.49
CA LEU A 1043 44.16 34.91 31.59
C LEU A 1043 43.95 35.62 32.93
N ASN A 1044 44.00 36.96 32.93
CA ASN A 1044 43.76 37.75 34.14
C ASN A 1044 42.32 37.59 34.66
N LYS A 1045 41.32 37.49 33.75
CA LYS A 1045 39.93 37.21 34.12
C LYS A 1045 39.77 35.80 34.68
N LEU A 1046 40.41 34.81 34.07
CA LEU A 1046 40.37 33.42 34.54
C LEU A 1046 41.02 33.28 35.92
N GLU A 1047 42.15 33.95 36.13
CA GLU A 1047 42.83 34.00 37.42
C GLU A 1047 41.94 34.64 38.49
N TYR A 1048 41.24 35.74 38.16
CA TYR A 1048 40.28 36.36 39.06
C TYR A 1048 39.14 35.41 39.42
N ILE A 1049 38.55 34.70 38.46
CA ILE A 1049 37.44 33.76 38.71
C ILE A 1049 37.88 32.60 39.60
N VAL A 1050 39.04 32.00 39.31
CA VAL A 1050 39.63 30.91 40.12
C VAL A 1050 39.92 31.37 41.55
N ASN A 1051 40.31 32.62 41.75
CA ASN A 1051 40.59 33.15 43.09
C ASN A 1051 39.33 33.64 43.84
N THR A 1052 38.17 33.80 43.19
CA THR A 1052 37.01 34.52 43.80
C THR A 1052 35.68 33.76 43.79
N ILE A 1053 35.38 32.89 42.81
CA ILE A 1053 34.01 32.36 42.59
C ILE A 1053 33.89 30.83 42.78
N ASN A 1054 34.99 30.07 42.92
CA ASN A 1054 35.01 28.61 43.14
C ASN A 1054 34.20 27.74 42.14
N THR A 1055 33.68 28.30 41.05
CA THR A 1055 33.08 27.56 39.94
C THR A 1055 33.84 27.92 38.67
N VAL A 1056 34.84 27.10 38.33
CA VAL A 1056 35.61 27.25 37.10
C VAL A 1056 35.37 26.02 36.26
N ASN A 1057 35.07 26.21 34.97
CA ASN A 1057 34.90 25.12 34.04
C ASN A 1057 36.27 24.74 33.46
N LYS A 1058 36.63 23.45 33.50
CA LYS A 1058 37.88 22.93 32.92
C LYS A 1058 38.01 23.28 31.43
N ASN A 1059 36.89 23.40 30.73
CA ASN A 1059 36.86 23.74 29.31
C ASN A 1059 37.37 25.16 29.04
N ASP A 1060 37.20 26.11 29.97
CA ASP A 1060 37.70 27.48 29.81
C ASP A 1060 39.24 27.53 29.92
N ILE A 1061 39.82 26.70 30.79
CA ILE A 1061 41.28 26.52 30.90
C ILE A 1061 41.83 25.89 29.62
N LEU A 1062 41.17 24.85 29.09
CA LEU A 1062 41.56 24.18 27.84
C LEU A 1062 41.50 25.14 26.63
N ALA A 1063 40.44 25.93 26.52
CA ALA A 1063 40.29 26.90 25.43
C ALA A 1063 41.39 27.97 25.44
N ILE A 1064 41.80 28.47 26.60
CA ILE A 1064 42.92 29.41 26.71
C ILE A 1064 44.26 28.72 26.42
N LYS A 1065 44.41 27.44 26.82
CA LYS A 1065 45.62 26.63 26.53
C LYS A 1065 45.84 26.44 25.04
N GLU A 1066 44.79 26.19 24.28
CA GLU A 1066 44.84 26.11 22.82
C GLU A 1066 45.27 27.44 22.21
N LYS A 1067 44.67 28.57 22.62
CA LYS A 1067 45.05 29.90 22.13
C LYS A 1067 46.53 30.24 22.39
N ILE A 1068 47.11 29.83 23.53
CA ILE A 1068 48.55 30.04 23.82
C ILE A 1068 49.44 29.10 22.99
N ASN A 1069 48.98 27.88 22.71
CA ASN A 1069 49.71 26.92 21.89
C ASN A 1069 49.84 27.38 20.44
N ASP A 1070 48.89 28.16 19.95
CA ASP A 1070 48.90 28.74 18.61
C ASP A 1070 49.87 29.93 18.46
N LEU A 1071 50.39 30.48 19.57
CA LEU A 1071 51.43 31.52 19.54
C LEU A 1071 52.80 30.93 19.19
N LYS A 1072 53.60 31.69 18.43
CA LYS A 1072 54.98 31.30 18.11
C LYS A 1072 55.86 31.27 19.36
N ASP A 1073 56.81 30.33 19.39
CA ASP A 1073 57.64 30.03 20.55
C ASP A 1073 58.60 31.20 20.88
N THR A 1074 58.18 32.01 21.85
CA THR A 1074 58.78 33.29 22.23
C THR A 1074 58.86 33.36 23.75
N LYS A 1075 59.68 34.29 24.27
CA LYS A 1075 59.78 34.49 25.72
C LYS A 1075 58.43 34.90 26.32
N GLU A 1076 57.63 35.70 25.61
CA GLU A 1076 56.27 36.06 26.05
C GLU A 1076 55.31 34.86 26.10
N ARG A 1077 55.40 33.92 25.15
CA ARG A 1077 54.60 32.67 25.19
C ARG A 1077 54.92 31.85 26.45
N GLN A 1078 56.20 31.75 26.81
CA GLN A 1078 56.61 31.01 28.01
C GLN A 1078 56.06 31.66 29.29
N ASP A 1079 56.07 32.99 29.37
CA ASP A 1079 55.50 33.72 30.51
C ASP A 1079 53.96 33.51 30.62
N LEU A 1080 53.24 33.42 29.49
CA LEU A 1080 51.81 33.09 29.47
C LEU A 1080 51.54 31.63 29.87
N ILE A 1081 52.36 30.68 29.42
CA ILE A 1081 52.28 29.26 29.81
C ILE A 1081 52.50 29.12 31.31
N ASP A 1082 53.52 29.78 31.85
CA ASP A 1082 53.84 29.73 33.28
C ASP A 1082 52.69 30.31 34.13
N LYS A 1083 52.05 31.37 33.64
CA LYS A 1083 50.87 31.94 34.28
C LYS A 1083 49.64 31.01 34.22
N LEU A 1084 49.38 30.37 33.07
CA LEU A 1084 48.29 29.40 32.94
C LEU A 1084 48.51 28.17 33.82
N ASN A 1085 49.73 27.64 33.88
CA ASN A 1085 50.09 26.52 34.73
C ASN A 1085 49.86 26.82 36.21
N ASN A 1086 50.16 28.05 36.66
CA ASN A 1086 49.85 28.48 38.02
C ASN A 1086 48.34 28.52 38.31
N ILE A 1087 47.52 28.95 37.36
CA ILE A 1087 46.05 28.93 37.49
C ILE A 1087 45.52 27.50 37.49
N GLU A 1088 46.03 26.63 36.61
CA GLU A 1088 45.65 25.22 36.51
C GLU A 1088 46.02 24.45 37.80
N MET A 1089 47.18 24.74 38.40
CA MET A 1089 47.54 24.22 39.73
C MET A 1089 46.59 24.67 40.84
N LYS A 1090 46.18 25.95 40.87
CA LYS A 1090 45.22 26.46 41.86
C LYS A 1090 43.84 25.83 41.70
N TYR A 1091 43.35 25.71 40.47
CA TYR A 1091 42.11 25.02 40.14
C TYR A 1091 42.14 23.55 40.58
N ASN A 1092 43.22 22.82 40.28
CA ASN A 1092 43.38 21.44 40.69
C ASN A 1092 43.47 21.27 42.22
N LYS A 1093 43.97 22.27 42.96
CA LYS A 1093 43.90 22.26 44.43
C LYS A 1093 42.47 22.45 44.95
N LEU A 1094 41.67 23.32 44.32
CA LEU A 1094 40.27 23.56 44.69
C LEU A 1094 39.37 22.34 44.47
N ILE A 1095 39.56 21.59 43.37
CA ILE A 1095 38.77 20.37 43.11
C ILE A 1095 39.13 19.23 44.06
N ASN A 1096 40.41 19.09 44.39
CA ASN A 1096 40.88 17.97 45.21
C ASN A 1096 40.72 18.19 46.71
N ASN A 1097 40.30 19.39 47.17
CA ASN A 1097 39.97 19.63 48.58
C ASN A 1097 38.86 20.71 48.72
N PRO A 1098 37.57 20.34 48.61
CA PRO A 1098 36.47 21.30 48.50
C PRO A 1098 36.13 22.08 49.80
N ASN A 1099 36.92 21.93 50.87
CA ASN A 1099 36.68 22.53 52.19
C ASN A 1099 37.78 23.50 52.69
N SER A 1100 38.63 24.06 51.81
CA SER A 1100 39.61 25.10 52.18
C SER A 1100 39.27 26.47 51.63
#